data_AF-A0A1I8EDU4-F1
#
_entry.id   AF-A0A1I8EDU4-F1
#
_cell.length_a   1.000
_cell.length_b   1.000
_cell.length_c   1.000
_cell.angle_alpha   90.00
_cell.angle_beta   90.00
_cell.angle_gamma   90.00
#
_symmetry.space_group_name_H-M   'P 1'
#
loop_
_entity.id
_entity.type
_entity.pdbx_description
1 polymer ?
#
loop_
_entity_poly.entity_id
_entity_poly.type
_entity_poly.pdbx_seq_one_letter_code
_entity_poly.pdbx_strand_id
1 'polypeptide(L)'
;MTGMILWVLTLSTVLMYGTVTMEKTSGMPELLVVTVATEETDGLRRLKRTADINDVRLEVFGMGEQWRGGDIRVDEGGGQKIRILRKSLEKYKDRNDLIILFVDAYDVIFLGNEEQILRKFFTFFDGFRLVFSSEPFCWPNRNLAPKYPLVNFGYRYLNSGIFMGFAPEIWKLISYKDVEDNDDDQLYYTHLYLDEQIRISLKMTLDSMSILFQNLNGASNDVKLEMSDERSGAYFIYNFIYNTYPLVIHGNGPSKLHLNYFGNYVDPLRITTAKTQHTTMNLEKIELPRLFLSVVISKPIPFIREFFENIKSLAYADEKIDLYVYCNQNFLEKETSGFVEDVKGRYQSLLYDDSTTELGEREARAFSLKQSLALGDDYLIMIDGDVHLNNSEALLLMIHTVKEKNSEILAPLVGQPHKLFTNFWGAISSNGYYARSENYLDIIDHKEVGIWNVPFINSILIIAKEKVPFMLASLSNAYYYNDKLDPDMSFCSFARDKGHFLYLDNSYHYGFLVVSEDVESSKVHPDMYEIFNNKELWEKRYIHPNYFAALNGSVQILEICQDVYDFPLMSERFCAELIEECEYYGKWSDGKHKDERLVGGYENVPTRDIHMNQIGFERHWLYMLDEYVRPIQEKLFIGYYKQPVESVMMFVVRYKPEEQASLRPHHDASTYSIDIALNKRGVDYEGGGVRFLRYNCTFDADTVGHSMIFPGRLTHLHEGLETTQGTRYIAFIQFFKSLIQDTLGLTFDVKGILFQNVDSASSEVMLSFDDSGYAYVMHNFARDVRPPVILGSRKGSQLLNHLGNYMAKPGLPKTAQTSENTWPSITLVLFITRPTPFIREFLVTNLYRTVEYDNSNADLGEKEARKAALTFAKRNFNDFVFMLDDDVHLKHETLQLLVHTVVSRKLDVIAPLLTLPGKLFSNFWGALDIRGERVRIWNVPYISKNKLWEQRYIQSKYYEALNNRNILQPCPDDNRLVGGYENIPTVDIHMK
;
A
#
# COMPACT_ATOMS: atom_id res chain seq x y z
N MET A 1 -35.13 -26.51 -55.38
CA MET A 1 -35.96 -25.33 -55.04
C MET A 1 -37.31 -25.68 -54.40
N THR A 2 -37.47 -26.87 -53.78
CA THR A 2 -38.71 -27.29 -53.10
C THR A 2 -38.52 -27.65 -51.61
N GLY A 3 -37.28 -27.68 -51.11
CA GLY A 3 -36.98 -27.94 -49.69
C GLY A 3 -36.91 -26.69 -48.79
N MET A 4 -36.71 -25.50 -49.35
CA MET A 4 -36.59 -24.24 -48.59
C MET A 4 -37.93 -23.60 -48.23
N ILE A 5 -39.02 -23.97 -48.91
CA ILE A 5 -40.35 -23.35 -48.69
C ILE A 5 -41.10 -24.03 -47.53
N LEU A 6 -40.82 -25.30 -47.25
CA LEU A 6 -41.52 -26.02 -46.17
C LEU A 6 -41.01 -25.67 -44.76
N TRP A 7 -39.73 -25.26 -44.62
CA TRP A 7 -39.16 -24.84 -43.33
C TRP A 7 -39.54 -23.41 -42.92
N VAL A 8 -39.84 -22.53 -43.89
CA VAL A 8 -40.26 -21.14 -43.61
C VAL A 8 -41.73 -21.06 -43.20
N LEU A 9 -42.57 -22.02 -43.63
CA LEU A 9 -44.01 -22.05 -43.29
C LEU A 9 -44.32 -22.70 -41.94
N THR A 10 -43.46 -23.57 -41.41
CA THR A 10 -43.61 -24.12 -40.05
C THR A 10 -43.09 -23.20 -38.96
N LEU A 11 -42.15 -22.29 -39.25
CA LEU A 11 -41.70 -21.30 -38.27
C LEU A 11 -42.66 -20.11 -38.16
N SER A 12 -43.31 -19.71 -39.26
CA SER A 12 -44.24 -18.57 -39.27
C SER A 12 -45.58 -18.87 -38.60
N THR A 13 -46.01 -20.14 -38.52
CA THR A 13 -47.23 -20.54 -37.81
C THR A 13 -47.03 -20.74 -36.30
N VAL A 14 -45.80 -20.98 -35.83
CA VAL A 14 -45.46 -20.99 -34.39
C VAL A 14 -45.16 -19.58 -33.86
N LEU A 15 -44.71 -18.65 -34.73
CA LEU A 15 -44.47 -17.24 -34.38
C LEU A 15 -45.72 -16.34 -34.44
N MET A 16 -46.85 -16.81 -34.98
CA MET A 16 -48.11 -16.04 -35.04
C MET A 16 -49.16 -16.38 -33.97
N TYR A 17 -48.88 -17.31 -33.05
CA TYR A 17 -49.71 -17.62 -31.88
C TYR A 17 -48.94 -17.46 -30.54
N GLY A 18 -48.03 -16.49 -30.50
CA GLY A 18 -47.20 -16.19 -29.34
C GLY A 18 -47.09 -14.70 -29.01
N THR A 19 -47.94 -13.83 -29.55
CA THR A 19 -48.22 -12.55 -28.89
C THR A 19 -49.21 -12.81 -27.76
N VAL A 20 -48.71 -13.47 -26.70
CA VAL A 20 -49.28 -13.22 -25.38
C VAL A 20 -48.91 -11.77 -25.12
N THR A 21 -49.84 -10.86 -25.42
CA THR A 21 -50.00 -9.66 -24.61
C THR A 21 -49.83 -10.13 -23.17
N MET A 22 -48.79 -9.69 -22.46
CA MET A 22 -48.71 -9.89 -21.02
C MET A 22 -49.93 -9.16 -20.45
N GLU A 23 -51.05 -9.88 -20.37
CA GLU A 23 -52.08 -9.61 -19.40
C GLU A 23 -51.34 -9.64 -18.07
N LYS A 24 -51.19 -8.46 -17.49
CA LYS A 24 -50.89 -8.24 -16.08
C LYS A 24 -51.54 -9.38 -15.31
N THR A 25 -50.76 -10.27 -14.70
CA THR A 25 -51.29 -11.47 -14.04
C THR A 25 -52.40 -11.05 -13.10
N SER A 26 -53.63 -11.27 -13.54
CA SER A 26 -54.86 -10.88 -12.87
C SER A 26 -54.98 -11.73 -11.60
N GLY A 27 -54.40 -11.28 -10.49
CA GLY A 27 -54.54 -11.96 -9.20
C GLY A 27 -53.48 -11.66 -8.13
N MET A 28 -52.31 -11.11 -8.48
CA MET A 28 -51.28 -10.74 -7.48
C MET A 28 -51.59 -9.35 -6.89
N PRO A 29 -51.53 -9.17 -5.56
CA PRO A 29 -51.65 -7.85 -4.92
C PRO A 29 -50.61 -6.84 -5.41
N GLU A 30 -50.95 -5.55 -5.34
CA GLU A 30 -50.04 -4.44 -5.61
C GLU A 30 -48.96 -4.35 -4.51
N LEU A 31 -47.71 -4.05 -4.86
CA LEU A 31 -46.66 -3.73 -3.89
C LEU A 31 -46.47 -2.22 -3.75
N LEU A 32 -46.51 -1.72 -2.52
CA LEU A 32 -46.09 -0.38 -2.17
C LEU A 32 -44.88 -0.45 -1.24
N VAL A 33 -43.73 0.01 -1.73
CA VAL A 33 -42.52 0.12 -0.90
C VAL A 33 -42.47 1.51 -0.27
N VAL A 34 -42.27 1.56 1.04
CA VAL A 34 -42.23 2.81 1.80
C VAL A 34 -41.02 2.88 2.68
N THR A 35 -40.54 4.10 2.91
CA THR A 35 -39.45 4.38 3.85
C THR A 35 -39.68 5.69 4.59
N VAL A 36 -38.95 5.90 5.67
CA VAL A 36 -38.97 7.16 6.44
C VAL A 36 -37.60 7.80 6.39
N ALA A 37 -37.55 9.02 5.86
CA ALA A 37 -36.35 9.86 5.83
C ALA A 37 -36.73 11.32 6.06
N THR A 38 -35.97 11.99 6.92
CA THR A 38 -36.14 13.42 7.20
C THR A 38 -35.29 14.30 6.27
N GLU A 39 -34.24 13.72 5.69
CA GLU A 39 -33.22 14.43 4.93
C GLU A 39 -32.77 13.60 3.70
N GLU A 40 -32.26 14.28 2.67
CA GLU A 40 -31.81 13.65 1.41
C GLU A 40 -30.32 13.28 1.47
N THR A 41 -29.99 12.24 2.24
CA THR A 41 -28.62 11.71 2.42
C THR A 41 -28.14 10.87 1.23
N ASP A 42 -26.82 10.61 1.12
CA ASP A 42 -26.28 9.71 0.09
C ASP A 42 -26.80 8.28 0.22
N GLY A 43 -27.04 7.83 1.46
CA GLY A 43 -27.69 6.54 1.74
C GLY A 43 -29.08 6.44 1.12
N LEU A 44 -29.92 7.47 1.29
CA LEU A 44 -31.25 7.52 0.67
C LEU A 44 -31.17 7.60 -0.87
N ARG A 45 -30.22 8.37 -1.40
CA ARG A 45 -30.01 8.44 -2.86
C ARG A 45 -29.61 7.09 -3.44
N ARG A 46 -28.76 6.32 -2.75
CA ARG A 46 -28.43 4.94 -3.13
C ARG A 46 -29.68 4.06 -3.07
N LEU A 47 -30.47 4.13 -2.00
CA LEU A 47 -31.72 3.37 -1.90
C LEU A 47 -32.63 3.65 -3.11
N LYS A 48 -32.87 4.94 -3.42
CA LYS A 48 -33.66 5.36 -4.60
C LYS A 48 -33.09 4.80 -5.91
N ARG A 49 -31.78 4.97 -6.17
CA ARG A 49 -31.14 4.44 -7.39
C ARG A 49 -31.28 2.93 -7.53
N THR A 50 -31.08 2.19 -6.44
CA THR A 50 -31.23 0.71 -6.45
C THR A 50 -32.69 0.29 -6.56
N ALA A 51 -33.64 1.08 -6.05
CA ALA A 51 -35.07 0.84 -6.27
C ALA A 51 -35.44 1.09 -7.75
N ASP A 52 -35.00 2.22 -8.32
CA ASP A 52 -35.30 2.62 -9.70
C ASP A 52 -34.77 1.61 -10.72
N ILE A 53 -33.53 1.13 -10.59
CA ILE A 53 -32.94 0.14 -11.52
C ILE A 53 -33.63 -1.24 -11.43
N ASN A 54 -34.30 -1.52 -10.31
CA ASN A 54 -35.06 -2.75 -10.10
C ASN A 54 -36.57 -2.54 -10.35
N ASP A 55 -37.00 -1.42 -10.95
CA ASP A 55 -38.41 -1.10 -11.18
C ASP A 55 -39.26 -1.17 -9.89
N VAL A 56 -38.69 -0.79 -8.75
CA VAL A 56 -39.37 -0.75 -7.44
C VAL A 56 -39.84 0.65 -7.14
N ARG A 57 -41.16 0.83 -7.00
CA ARG A 57 -41.74 2.12 -6.61
C ARG A 57 -41.56 2.38 -5.11
N LEU A 58 -40.68 3.32 -4.77
CA LEU A 58 -40.40 3.74 -3.40
C LEU A 58 -41.10 5.08 -3.04
N GLU A 59 -41.92 5.09 -1.99
CA GLU A 59 -42.47 6.31 -1.39
C GLU A 59 -41.69 6.71 -0.12
N VAL A 60 -41.19 7.94 -0.08
CA VAL A 60 -40.45 8.49 1.07
C VAL A 60 -41.37 9.36 1.91
N PHE A 61 -41.49 9.03 3.20
CA PHE A 61 -42.28 9.81 4.16
C PHE A 61 -41.39 10.58 5.14
N GLY A 62 -41.90 11.72 5.64
CA GLY A 62 -41.23 12.52 6.66
C GLY A 62 -40.19 13.52 6.15
N MET A 63 -40.01 13.65 4.83
CA MET A 63 -39.01 14.55 4.25
C MET A 63 -39.24 16.00 4.69
N GLY A 64 -38.19 16.63 5.26
CA GLY A 64 -38.25 17.98 5.81
C GLY A 64 -38.80 18.09 7.24
N GLU A 65 -39.28 17.00 7.86
CA GLU A 65 -39.56 16.99 9.31
C GLU A 65 -38.25 16.99 10.11
N GLN A 66 -38.21 17.66 11.26
CA GLN A 66 -37.07 17.57 12.17
C GLN A 66 -37.02 16.18 12.80
N TRP A 67 -35.84 15.53 12.79
CA TRP A 67 -35.64 14.26 13.49
C TRP A 67 -35.66 14.47 15.01
N ARG A 68 -36.50 13.70 15.70
CA ARG A 68 -36.74 13.67 17.14
C ARG A 68 -36.60 12.27 17.74
N GLY A 69 -36.30 11.27 16.92
CA GLY A 69 -36.21 9.87 17.35
C GLY A 69 -34.93 9.46 18.06
N GLY A 70 -34.19 10.39 18.67
CA GLY A 70 -32.93 10.12 19.37
C GLY A 70 -31.75 9.88 18.43
N ASP A 71 -30.54 9.71 19.00
CA ASP A 71 -29.36 9.32 18.23
C ASP A 71 -29.27 7.80 18.12
N ILE A 72 -29.99 7.25 17.13
CA ILE A 72 -30.13 5.81 16.86
C ILE A 72 -28.79 5.11 16.53
N ARG A 73 -27.68 5.86 16.42
CA ARG A 73 -26.33 5.31 16.23
C ARG A 73 -25.70 4.86 17.56
N VAL A 74 -26.13 5.47 18.66
CA VAL A 74 -25.52 5.30 19.99
C VAL A 74 -26.53 4.69 20.98
N ASP A 75 -27.78 5.11 20.92
CA ASP A 75 -28.83 4.75 21.87
C ASP A 75 -30.08 4.16 21.19
N GLU A 76 -30.99 3.64 22.01
CA GLU A 76 -32.36 3.23 21.62
C GLU A 76 -33.16 4.42 21.04
N GLY A 77 -34.05 4.16 20.08
CA GLY A 77 -34.87 5.22 19.47
C GLY A 77 -35.58 4.84 18.19
N GLY A 78 -36.07 5.85 17.44
CA GLY A 78 -36.71 5.64 16.14
C GLY A 78 -38.24 5.53 16.14
N GLY A 79 -38.92 5.68 17.28
CA GLY A 79 -40.38 5.68 17.41
C GLY A 79 -41.09 6.70 16.51
N GLN A 80 -40.43 7.82 16.18
CA GLN A 80 -40.89 8.79 15.20
C GLN A 80 -41.20 8.15 13.84
N LYS A 81 -40.46 7.09 13.43
CA LYS A 81 -40.75 6.34 12.19
C LYS A 81 -42.15 5.75 12.24
N ILE A 82 -42.53 5.14 13.37
CA ILE A 82 -43.85 4.53 13.55
C ILE A 82 -44.95 5.60 13.49
N ARG A 83 -44.75 6.76 14.14
CA ARG A 83 -45.68 7.90 14.06
C ARG A 83 -45.88 8.37 12.61
N ILE A 84 -44.79 8.56 11.87
CA ILE A 84 -44.83 9.00 10.47
C ILE A 84 -45.51 7.94 9.59
N LEU A 85 -45.17 6.66 9.76
CA LEU A 85 -45.83 5.56 9.04
C LEU A 85 -47.32 5.51 9.33
N ARG A 86 -47.73 5.62 10.59
CA ARG A 86 -49.14 5.63 10.99
C ARG A 86 -49.88 6.81 10.37
N LYS A 87 -49.28 7.99 10.28
CA LYS A 87 -49.92 9.12 9.59
C LYS A 87 -50.05 8.86 8.08
N SER A 88 -49.00 8.36 7.43
CA SER A 88 -48.93 8.23 5.98
C SER A 88 -49.74 7.05 5.42
N LEU A 89 -49.87 5.96 6.19
CA LEU A 89 -50.50 4.72 5.75
C LEU A 89 -52.00 4.63 6.07
N GLU A 90 -52.59 5.62 6.75
CA GLU A 90 -54.00 5.60 7.15
C GLU A 90 -54.95 5.38 5.97
N LYS A 91 -54.65 6.01 4.83
CA LYS A 91 -55.41 5.88 3.58
C LYS A 91 -55.46 4.46 3.01
N TYR A 92 -54.58 3.56 3.45
CA TYR A 92 -54.46 2.20 2.94
C TYR A 92 -55.01 1.13 3.89
N LYS A 93 -55.51 1.51 5.07
CA LYS A 93 -55.89 0.57 6.14
C LYS A 93 -56.92 -0.49 5.76
N ASP A 94 -57.73 -0.24 4.73
CA ASP A 94 -58.80 -1.14 4.26
C ASP A 94 -58.46 -1.84 2.92
N ARG A 95 -57.27 -1.61 2.35
CA ARG A 95 -56.83 -2.19 1.05
C ARG A 95 -56.28 -3.60 1.21
N ASN A 96 -57.15 -4.62 1.05
CA ASN A 96 -56.75 -6.04 1.11
C ASN A 96 -55.95 -6.52 -0.11
N ASP A 97 -55.99 -5.75 -1.20
CA ASP A 97 -55.28 -5.97 -2.46
C ASP A 97 -53.89 -5.31 -2.49
N LEU A 98 -53.43 -4.75 -1.38
CA LEU A 98 -52.17 -4.04 -1.26
C LEU A 98 -51.25 -4.69 -0.23
N ILE A 99 -50.01 -4.95 -0.63
CA ILE A 99 -48.91 -5.31 0.26
C ILE A 99 -48.01 -4.08 0.44
N ILE A 100 -47.65 -3.80 1.68
CA ILE A 100 -46.70 -2.76 2.03
C ILE A 100 -45.39 -3.43 2.45
N LEU A 101 -44.28 -2.97 1.87
CA LEU A 101 -42.92 -3.28 2.31
C LEU A 101 -42.31 -2.01 2.91
N PHE A 102 -42.07 -2.03 4.21
CA PHE A 102 -41.29 -0.99 4.88
C PHE A 102 -39.81 -1.35 4.85
N VAL A 103 -38.97 -0.37 4.54
CA VAL A 103 -37.51 -0.45 4.66
C VAL A 103 -36.95 0.81 5.33
N ASP A 104 -35.87 0.66 6.10
CA ASP A 104 -35.06 1.79 6.55
C ASP A 104 -34.41 2.51 5.35
N ALA A 105 -34.17 3.82 5.51
CA ALA A 105 -33.84 4.68 4.38
C ALA A 105 -32.36 4.70 4.01
N TYR A 106 -31.47 4.81 5.00
CA TYR A 106 -30.08 5.25 4.77
C TYR A 106 -29.11 4.09 4.51
N ASP A 107 -29.48 2.86 4.86
CA ASP A 107 -28.63 1.68 4.79
C ASP A 107 -29.36 0.46 4.26
N VAL A 108 -30.18 0.67 3.22
CA VAL A 108 -30.82 -0.42 2.48
C VAL A 108 -30.46 -0.33 1.01
N ILE A 109 -30.35 -1.49 0.35
CA ILE A 109 -30.22 -1.63 -1.11
C ILE A 109 -31.20 -2.69 -1.62
N PHE A 110 -31.73 -2.47 -2.83
CA PHE A 110 -32.54 -3.44 -3.56
C PHE A 110 -31.71 -4.23 -4.58
N LEU A 111 -31.97 -5.53 -4.67
CA LEU A 111 -31.35 -6.46 -5.65
C LEU A 111 -32.39 -7.17 -6.53
N GLY A 112 -33.67 -6.89 -6.34
CA GLY A 112 -34.73 -7.51 -7.11
C GLY A 112 -35.95 -6.63 -7.25
N ASN A 113 -36.75 -6.95 -8.27
CA ASN A 113 -37.93 -6.18 -8.64
C ASN A 113 -39.19 -6.58 -7.87
N GLU A 114 -40.28 -5.83 -8.09
CA GLU A 114 -41.59 -6.07 -7.46
C GLU A 114 -42.07 -7.52 -7.63
N GLU A 115 -41.98 -8.07 -8.85
CA GLU A 115 -42.44 -9.44 -9.13
C GLU A 115 -41.67 -10.48 -8.31
N GLN A 116 -40.34 -10.36 -8.26
CA GLN A 116 -39.47 -11.28 -7.52
C GLN A 116 -39.74 -11.21 -6.01
N ILE A 117 -39.94 -9.99 -5.48
CA ILE A 117 -40.27 -9.76 -4.07
C ILE A 117 -41.61 -10.42 -3.72
N LEU A 118 -42.68 -10.10 -4.47
CA LEU A 118 -44.01 -10.67 -4.25
C LEU A 118 -44.01 -12.19 -4.42
N ARG A 119 -43.35 -12.70 -5.46
CA ARG A 119 -43.26 -14.15 -5.70
C ARG A 119 -42.62 -14.87 -4.52
N LYS A 120 -41.52 -14.36 -3.98
CA LYS A 120 -40.88 -14.96 -2.80
C LYS A 120 -41.77 -14.85 -1.55
N PHE A 121 -42.42 -13.72 -1.35
CA PHE A 121 -43.37 -13.54 -0.25
C PHE A 121 -44.46 -14.63 -0.26
N PHE A 122 -45.14 -14.81 -1.40
CA PHE A 122 -46.21 -15.81 -1.52
C PHE A 122 -45.72 -17.26 -1.58
N THR A 123 -44.51 -17.50 -2.08
CA THR A 123 -43.98 -18.88 -2.18
C THR A 123 -43.49 -19.41 -0.83
N PHE A 124 -42.79 -18.59 -0.05
CA PHE A 124 -42.09 -19.04 1.15
C PHE A 124 -42.81 -18.71 2.45
N PHE A 125 -43.73 -17.73 2.43
CA PHE A 125 -44.46 -17.28 3.62
C PHE A 125 -45.96 -17.49 3.46
N ASP A 126 -46.35 -18.53 2.71
CA ASP A 126 -47.76 -18.93 2.60
C ASP A 126 -48.38 -19.14 3.99
N GLY A 127 -49.61 -18.68 4.16
CA GLY A 127 -50.32 -18.69 5.44
C GLY A 127 -49.98 -17.54 6.40
N PHE A 128 -48.90 -16.78 6.17
CA PHE A 128 -48.58 -15.58 6.94
C PHE A 128 -49.10 -14.30 6.26
N ARG A 129 -49.35 -13.26 7.06
CA ARG A 129 -49.83 -11.95 6.55
C ARG A 129 -48.83 -10.81 6.80
N LEU A 130 -47.84 -11.05 7.65
CA LEU A 130 -46.83 -10.08 8.04
C LEU A 130 -45.52 -10.82 8.32
N VAL A 131 -44.45 -10.40 7.65
CA VAL A 131 -43.11 -11.00 7.73
C VAL A 131 -42.13 -9.91 8.10
N PHE A 132 -41.41 -10.08 9.19
CA PHE A 132 -40.27 -9.23 9.54
C PHE A 132 -38.97 -9.85 9.06
N SER A 133 -37.98 -8.99 8.80
CA SER A 133 -36.60 -9.45 8.72
C SER A 133 -36.12 -10.00 10.07
N SER A 134 -35.10 -10.85 10.02
CA SER A 134 -34.55 -11.50 11.20
C SER A 134 -33.05 -11.22 11.35
N GLU A 135 -32.53 -11.28 12.57
CA GLU A 135 -31.12 -11.03 12.87
C GLU A 135 -30.55 -11.94 13.98
N PRO A 136 -29.21 -12.07 14.09
CA PRO A 136 -28.57 -12.91 15.10
C PRO A 136 -28.70 -12.40 16.53
N PHE A 137 -29.00 -11.11 16.74
CA PHE A 137 -28.98 -10.48 18.06
C PHE A 137 -30.38 -10.13 18.58
N CYS A 138 -30.65 -10.47 19.83
CA CYS A 138 -31.86 -9.99 20.52
C CYS A 138 -31.58 -8.59 21.06
N TRP A 139 -31.93 -7.57 20.28
CA TRP A 139 -31.72 -6.16 20.59
C TRP A 139 -33.07 -5.41 20.64
N PRO A 140 -33.22 -4.38 21.50
CA PRO A 140 -32.24 -3.90 22.49
C PRO A 140 -32.18 -4.78 23.76
N ASN A 141 -33.31 -5.39 24.16
CA ASN A 141 -33.40 -6.12 25.42
C ASN A 141 -33.10 -7.63 25.24
N ARG A 142 -31.86 -8.03 25.54
CA ARG A 142 -31.40 -9.44 25.46
C ARG A 142 -32.18 -10.41 26.36
N ASN A 143 -32.81 -9.93 27.44
CA ASN A 143 -33.59 -10.78 28.35
C ASN A 143 -34.88 -11.32 27.71
N LEU A 144 -35.27 -10.78 26.55
CA LEU A 144 -36.42 -11.25 25.78
C LEU A 144 -36.10 -12.49 24.93
N ALA A 145 -34.81 -12.82 24.73
CA ALA A 145 -34.39 -13.94 23.89
C ALA A 145 -35.07 -15.30 24.22
N PRO A 146 -35.28 -15.68 25.51
CA PRO A 146 -35.98 -16.92 25.83
C PRO A 146 -37.46 -16.94 25.44
N LYS A 147 -38.10 -15.77 25.26
CA LYS A 147 -39.52 -15.64 24.89
C LYS A 147 -39.76 -15.83 23.40
N TYR A 148 -38.73 -15.67 22.56
CA TYR A 148 -38.84 -15.92 21.13
C TYR A 148 -39.15 -17.39 20.86
N PRO A 149 -39.98 -17.73 19.86
CA PRO A 149 -40.09 -19.08 19.36
C PRO A 149 -38.71 -19.68 19.03
N LEU A 150 -38.56 -20.99 19.22
CA LEU A 150 -37.36 -21.69 18.79
C LEU A 150 -37.39 -21.83 17.26
N VAL A 151 -36.27 -21.53 16.62
CA VAL A 151 -36.05 -21.75 15.18
C VAL A 151 -35.08 -22.91 15.03
N ASN A 152 -35.39 -23.86 14.15
CA ASN A 152 -34.51 -25.00 13.88
C ASN A 152 -33.28 -24.58 13.08
N PHE A 153 -33.48 -23.68 12.12
CA PHE A 153 -32.45 -23.13 11.25
C PHE A 153 -32.75 -21.64 11.02
N GLY A 154 -31.72 -20.83 10.89
CA GLY A 154 -31.86 -19.40 10.64
C GLY A 154 -31.67 -18.50 11.85
N TYR A 155 -31.76 -17.20 11.61
CA TYR A 155 -31.72 -16.16 12.63
C TYR A 155 -33.05 -16.09 13.38
N ARG A 156 -32.97 -15.82 14.69
CA ARG A 156 -34.08 -16.03 15.63
C ARG A 156 -34.84 -14.76 16.00
N TYR A 157 -34.19 -13.61 15.95
CA TYR A 157 -34.71 -12.38 16.54
C TYR A 157 -35.23 -11.43 15.47
N LEU A 158 -36.22 -10.63 15.82
CA LEU A 158 -36.87 -9.67 14.92
C LEU A 158 -35.95 -8.46 14.71
N ASN A 159 -35.87 -7.96 13.47
CA ASN A 159 -35.32 -6.64 13.17
C ASN A 159 -36.41 -5.76 12.54
N SER A 160 -36.55 -4.52 13.01
CA SER A 160 -37.62 -3.60 12.55
C SER A 160 -37.29 -2.84 11.27
N GLY A 161 -36.04 -2.83 10.83
CA GLY A 161 -35.62 -2.02 9.68
C GLY A 161 -36.14 -2.55 8.35
N ILE A 162 -36.64 -3.80 8.29
CA ILE A 162 -37.38 -4.30 7.13
C ILE A 162 -38.55 -5.19 7.57
N PHE A 163 -39.75 -4.92 7.07
CA PHE A 163 -40.90 -5.81 7.18
C PHE A 163 -41.91 -5.62 6.05
N MET A 164 -42.65 -6.68 5.74
CA MET A 164 -43.61 -6.73 4.63
C MET A 164 -44.90 -7.41 5.04
N GLY A 165 -46.04 -6.91 4.57
CA GLY A 165 -47.33 -7.51 4.88
C GLY A 165 -48.51 -6.82 4.22
N PHE A 166 -49.70 -7.39 4.40
CA PHE A 166 -50.92 -6.78 3.90
C PHE A 166 -51.21 -5.45 4.61
N ALA A 167 -51.71 -4.46 3.88
CA ALA A 167 -51.93 -3.11 4.42
C ALA A 167 -52.81 -3.07 5.69
N PRO A 168 -53.91 -3.85 5.82
CA PRO A 168 -54.71 -3.87 7.04
C PRO A 168 -53.97 -4.42 8.26
N GLU A 169 -53.10 -5.42 8.08
CA GLU A 169 -52.29 -6.00 9.16
C GLU A 169 -51.17 -5.05 9.59
N ILE A 170 -50.50 -4.39 8.65
CA ILE A 170 -49.51 -3.35 8.96
C ILE A 170 -50.17 -2.19 9.68
N TRP A 171 -51.36 -1.76 9.25
CA TRP A 171 -52.12 -0.71 9.94
C TRP A 171 -52.43 -1.07 11.39
N LYS A 172 -52.95 -2.27 11.64
CA LYS A 172 -53.25 -2.78 12.99
C LYS A 172 -51.99 -2.86 13.85
N LEU A 173 -50.88 -3.32 13.28
CA LEU A 173 -49.58 -3.43 13.94
C LEU A 173 -49.08 -2.05 14.42
N ILE A 174 -49.00 -1.07 13.52
CA ILE A 174 -48.47 0.26 13.84
C ILE A 174 -49.43 1.10 14.68
N SER A 175 -50.71 0.70 14.77
CA SER A 175 -51.73 1.39 15.57
C SER A 175 -52.07 0.66 16.87
N TYR A 176 -51.35 -0.40 17.23
CA TYR A 176 -51.70 -1.25 18.38
C TYR A 176 -51.53 -0.50 19.71
N LYS A 177 -50.48 0.29 19.84
CA LYS A 177 -50.20 1.16 21.00
C LYS A 177 -49.61 2.49 20.54
N ASP A 178 -49.81 3.52 21.34
CA ASP A 178 -49.09 4.79 21.18
C ASP A 178 -47.58 4.59 21.45
N VAL A 179 -46.77 5.43 20.82
CA VAL A 179 -45.31 5.39 20.87
C VAL A 179 -44.81 6.82 20.83
N GLU A 180 -43.88 7.16 21.72
CA GLU A 180 -43.24 8.47 21.73
C GLU A 180 -42.17 8.53 20.62
N ASP A 181 -41.84 9.74 20.16
CA ASP A 181 -40.90 9.90 19.03
C ASP A 181 -39.53 9.26 19.32
N ASN A 182 -39.07 9.30 20.57
CA ASN A 182 -37.77 8.78 21.03
C ASN A 182 -37.84 7.35 21.63
N ASP A 183 -39.00 6.70 21.64
CA ASP A 183 -39.08 5.28 22.00
C ASP A 183 -38.37 4.41 20.95
N ASP A 184 -37.98 3.20 21.32
CA ASP A 184 -37.34 2.25 20.41
C ASP A 184 -38.34 1.55 19.49
N ASP A 185 -38.19 1.71 18.18
CA ASP A 185 -39.08 1.08 17.20
C ASP A 185 -38.94 -0.44 17.21
N GLN A 186 -37.70 -0.96 17.32
CA GLN A 186 -37.45 -2.40 17.37
C GLN A 186 -38.06 -3.07 18.60
N LEU A 187 -37.97 -2.44 19.77
CA LEU A 187 -38.56 -2.93 21.01
C LEU A 187 -40.09 -2.91 20.95
N TYR A 188 -40.69 -1.88 20.33
CA TYR A 188 -42.13 -1.82 20.07
C TYR A 188 -42.59 -3.06 19.29
N TYR A 189 -41.98 -3.34 18.14
CA TYR A 189 -42.36 -4.50 17.31
C TYR A 189 -42.02 -5.83 17.98
N THR A 190 -40.91 -5.91 18.71
CA THR A 190 -40.50 -7.09 19.48
C THR A 190 -41.56 -7.45 20.52
N HIS A 191 -42.06 -6.49 21.28
CA HIS A 191 -43.10 -6.75 22.27
C HIS A 191 -44.40 -7.27 21.65
N LEU A 192 -44.79 -6.75 20.49
CA LEU A 192 -45.97 -7.23 19.76
C LEU A 192 -45.77 -8.63 19.19
N TYR A 193 -44.58 -8.95 18.66
CA TYR A 193 -44.28 -10.28 18.14
C TYR A 193 -44.18 -11.35 19.23
N LEU A 194 -43.72 -10.98 20.42
CA LEU A 194 -43.60 -11.88 21.56
C LEU A 194 -44.93 -12.17 22.26
N ASP A 195 -45.93 -11.32 22.09
CA ASP A 195 -47.29 -11.60 22.50
C ASP A 195 -47.91 -12.64 21.55
N GLU A 196 -48.16 -13.84 22.08
CA GLU A 196 -48.65 -14.96 21.28
C GLU A 196 -50.03 -14.70 20.67
N GLN A 197 -50.92 -13.99 21.38
CA GLN A 197 -52.26 -13.70 20.86
C GLN A 197 -52.17 -12.71 19.70
N ILE A 198 -51.35 -11.66 19.84
CA ILE A 198 -51.12 -10.68 18.77
C ILE A 198 -50.46 -11.37 17.57
N ARG A 199 -49.38 -12.11 17.79
CA ARG A 199 -48.63 -12.82 16.74
C ARG A 199 -49.53 -13.76 15.92
N ILE A 200 -50.38 -14.53 16.57
CA ILE A 200 -51.33 -15.43 15.90
C ILE A 200 -52.41 -14.64 15.17
N SER A 201 -52.99 -13.60 15.79
CA SER A 201 -54.08 -12.81 15.21
C SER A 201 -53.67 -12.07 13.94
N LEU A 202 -52.45 -11.52 13.91
CA LEU A 202 -51.87 -10.81 12.76
C LEU A 202 -51.12 -11.75 11.81
N LYS A 203 -51.03 -13.05 12.14
CA LYS A 203 -50.30 -14.07 11.38
C LYS A 203 -48.86 -13.62 11.04
N MET A 204 -48.13 -13.23 12.08
CA MET A 204 -46.76 -12.72 11.96
C MET A 204 -45.74 -13.86 11.93
N THR A 205 -44.68 -13.67 11.15
CA THR A 205 -43.48 -14.54 11.14
C THR A 205 -42.20 -13.74 10.90
N LEU A 206 -41.06 -14.43 10.98
CA LEU A 206 -39.73 -13.88 10.70
C LEU A 206 -39.13 -14.59 9.47
N ASP A 207 -38.43 -13.84 8.63
CA ASP A 207 -37.60 -14.40 7.56
C ASP A 207 -36.27 -14.94 8.13
N SER A 208 -36.33 -16.06 8.84
CA SER A 208 -35.19 -16.63 9.56
C SER A 208 -34.03 -17.07 8.66
N MET A 209 -34.28 -17.45 7.41
CA MET A 209 -33.24 -17.96 6.49
C MET A 209 -32.77 -16.91 5.47
N SER A 210 -33.15 -15.64 5.66
CA SER A 210 -32.84 -14.55 4.74
C SER A 210 -33.24 -14.87 3.29
N ILE A 211 -34.46 -15.36 3.10
CA ILE A 211 -34.99 -15.66 1.77
C ILE A 211 -35.28 -14.37 1.00
N LEU A 212 -35.83 -13.36 1.68
CA LEU A 212 -36.16 -12.04 1.18
C LEU A 212 -35.19 -10.98 1.71
N PHE A 213 -34.94 -10.99 3.02
CA PHE A 213 -34.28 -9.91 3.74
C PHE A 213 -32.95 -10.36 4.36
N GLN A 214 -31.89 -9.62 4.10
CA GLN A 214 -30.58 -9.85 4.71
C GLN A 214 -30.17 -8.68 5.58
N ASN A 215 -30.19 -8.88 6.90
CA ASN A 215 -29.52 -7.99 7.84
C ASN A 215 -28.03 -8.36 7.90
N LEU A 216 -27.13 -7.39 7.83
CA LEU A 216 -25.68 -7.65 7.78
C LEU A 216 -25.03 -7.71 9.16
N ASN A 217 -25.61 -7.09 10.20
CA ASN A 217 -25.01 -7.11 11.54
C ASN A 217 -24.96 -8.55 12.09
N GLY A 218 -23.74 -9.02 12.41
CA GLY A 218 -23.52 -10.39 12.87
C GLY A 218 -23.62 -11.47 11.78
N ALA A 219 -23.95 -11.09 10.54
CA ALA A 219 -24.14 -11.98 9.40
C ALA A 219 -23.35 -11.55 8.15
N SER A 220 -22.47 -10.55 8.26
CA SER A 220 -21.66 -10.07 7.13
C SER A 220 -20.73 -11.16 6.57
N ASN A 221 -20.31 -12.11 7.41
CA ASN A 221 -19.51 -13.26 6.97
C ASN A 221 -20.35 -14.39 6.38
N ASP A 222 -21.69 -14.34 6.44
CA ASP A 222 -22.58 -15.37 5.90
C ASP A 222 -22.92 -15.11 4.42
N VAL A 223 -22.49 -13.96 3.91
CA VAL A 223 -22.79 -13.49 2.56
C VAL A 223 -21.51 -13.28 1.75
N LYS A 224 -21.63 -13.44 0.44
CA LYS A 224 -20.59 -13.09 -0.52
C LYS A 224 -21.20 -12.46 -1.77
N LEU A 225 -20.38 -11.67 -2.44
CA LEU A 225 -20.72 -11.11 -3.75
C LEU A 225 -20.49 -12.18 -4.83
N GLU A 226 -21.46 -12.39 -5.70
CA GLU A 226 -21.35 -13.29 -6.86
C GLU A 226 -21.79 -12.56 -8.13
N MET A 227 -21.10 -12.78 -9.25
CA MET A 227 -21.50 -12.25 -10.55
C MET A 227 -22.37 -13.30 -11.26
N SER A 228 -23.53 -12.93 -11.80
CA SER A 228 -24.46 -13.87 -12.46
C SER A 228 -23.84 -14.58 -13.66
N ASP A 229 -23.23 -13.80 -14.55
CA ASP A 229 -22.39 -14.26 -15.64
C ASP A 229 -21.51 -13.10 -16.15
N GLU A 230 -20.39 -13.42 -16.79
CA GLU A 230 -19.45 -12.43 -17.34
C GLU A 230 -20.07 -11.52 -18.42
N ARG A 231 -21.24 -11.87 -18.97
CA ARG A 231 -21.87 -11.15 -20.09
C ARG A 231 -22.84 -10.07 -19.62
N SER A 232 -23.55 -10.33 -18.53
CA SER A 232 -24.48 -9.42 -17.87
C SER A 232 -23.75 -8.48 -16.93
N GLY A 233 -22.64 -8.94 -16.32
CA GLY A 233 -21.87 -8.14 -15.35
C GLY A 233 -22.68 -7.76 -14.10
N ALA A 234 -23.82 -8.40 -13.86
CA ALA A 234 -24.69 -8.11 -12.72
C ALA A 234 -24.19 -8.87 -11.49
N TYR A 235 -24.18 -8.19 -10.35
CA TYR A 235 -23.77 -8.75 -9.07
C TYR A 235 -24.97 -9.04 -8.17
N PHE A 236 -24.88 -10.15 -7.45
CA PHE A 236 -25.85 -10.61 -6.46
C PHE A 236 -25.14 -10.81 -5.13
N ILE A 237 -25.91 -10.71 -4.05
CA ILE A 237 -25.44 -11.08 -2.72
C ILE A 237 -26.05 -12.44 -2.40
N TYR A 238 -25.17 -13.41 -2.19
CA TYR A 238 -25.56 -14.79 -1.91
C TYR A 238 -25.25 -15.12 -0.45
N ASN A 239 -26.28 -15.51 0.30
CA ASN A 239 -26.12 -16.08 1.63
C ASN A 239 -25.82 -17.57 1.49
N PHE A 240 -24.56 -17.93 1.71
CA PHE A 240 -24.08 -19.30 1.48
C PHE A 240 -24.35 -20.24 2.66
N ILE A 241 -24.73 -19.70 3.83
CA ILE A 241 -25.11 -20.50 5.00
C ILE A 241 -26.48 -21.15 4.77
N TYR A 242 -27.43 -20.40 4.20
CA TYR A 242 -28.80 -20.88 3.95
C TYR A 242 -29.10 -21.16 2.47
N ASN A 243 -28.13 -20.94 1.59
CA ASN A 243 -28.29 -21.09 0.14
C ASN A 243 -29.44 -20.25 -0.40
N THR A 244 -29.44 -18.96 -0.06
CA THR A 244 -30.48 -17.99 -0.45
C THR A 244 -29.87 -16.79 -1.16
N TYR A 245 -30.68 -16.14 -2.01
CA TYR A 245 -30.34 -14.90 -2.72
C TYR A 245 -31.26 -13.78 -2.25
N PRO A 246 -31.03 -13.15 -1.09
CA PRO A 246 -31.89 -12.08 -0.57
C PRO A 246 -32.09 -10.95 -1.58
N LEU A 247 -33.25 -10.29 -1.55
CA LEU A 247 -33.59 -9.21 -2.51
C LEU A 247 -33.50 -7.81 -1.89
N VAL A 248 -33.50 -7.71 -0.56
CA VAL A 248 -33.35 -6.46 0.18
C VAL A 248 -32.27 -6.66 1.23
N ILE A 249 -31.22 -5.85 1.17
CA ILE A 249 -30.06 -5.96 2.06
C ILE A 249 -30.02 -4.74 2.96
N HIS A 250 -29.84 -4.96 4.25
CA HIS A 250 -29.85 -3.96 5.30
C HIS A 250 -28.52 -3.96 6.04
N GLY A 251 -27.79 -2.85 5.94
CA GLY A 251 -26.52 -2.60 6.62
C GLY A 251 -26.68 -2.20 8.08
N ASN A 252 -27.56 -2.87 8.82
CA ASN A 252 -27.94 -2.48 10.16
C ASN A 252 -26.75 -2.41 11.14
N GLY A 253 -26.88 -1.58 12.17
CA GLY A 253 -25.84 -1.40 13.19
C GLY A 253 -24.47 -1.00 12.59
N PRO A 254 -23.37 -1.67 12.97
CA PRO A 254 -22.02 -1.34 12.52
C PRO A 254 -21.69 -1.81 11.09
N SER A 255 -22.63 -2.43 10.37
CA SER A 255 -22.39 -3.02 9.04
C SER A 255 -22.54 -2.04 7.86
N LYS A 256 -22.68 -0.73 8.13
CA LYS A 256 -22.84 0.32 7.09
C LYS A 256 -21.70 0.30 6.06
N LEU A 257 -20.45 0.10 6.50
CA LEU A 257 -19.29 0.05 5.60
C LEU A 257 -19.27 -1.20 4.72
N HIS A 258 -19.74 -2.33 5.25
CA HIS A 258 -19.88 -3.55 4.47
C HIS A 258 -20.97 -3.40 3.41
N LEU A 259 -22.07 -2.71 3.76
CA LEU A 259 -23.09 -2.33 2.78
C LEU A 259 -22.55 -1.35 1.73
N ASN A 260 -21.71 -0.39 2.11
CA ASN A 260 -21.07 0.53 1.14
C ASN A 260 -20.21 -0.24 0.14
N TYR A 261 -19.44 -1.23 0.60
CA TYR A 261 -18.67 -2.11 -0.27
C TYR A 261 -19.57 -2.84 -1.28
N PHE A 262 -20.65 -3.47 -0.84
CA PHE A 262 -21.60 -4.10 -1.76
C PHE A 262 -22.30 -3.12 -2.69
N GLY A 263 -22.63 -1.93 -2.16
CA GLY A 263 -23.20 -0.83 -2.91
C GLY A 263 -22.39 -0.49 -4.16
N ASN A 264 -21.06 -0.56 -4.09
CA ASN A 264 -20.21 -0.28 -5.26
C ASN A 264 -20.48 -1.22 -6.44
N TYR A 265 -20.92 -2.45 -6.23
CA TYR A 265 -21.11 -3.42 -7.33
C TYR A 265 -22.54 -3.47 -7.86
N VAL A 266 -23.50 -3.08 -7.04
CA VAL A 266 -24.94 -3.19 -7.33
C VAL A 266 -25.60 -1.84 -7.61
N ASP A 267 -24.99 -0.73 -7.17
CA ASP A 267 -25.46 0.61 -7.50
C ASP A 267 -25.00 0.98 -8.92
N PRO A 268 -25.92 1.40 -9.82
CA PRO A 268 -25.55 1.86 -11.16
C PRO A 268 -24.59 3.05 -11.18
N LEU A 269 -24.42 3.75 -10.06
CA LEU A 269 -23.46 4.85 -9.96
C LEU A 269 -22.03 4.42 -10.34
N ARG A 270 -21.62 3.18 -10.01
CA ARG A 270 -20.33 2.62 -10.45
C ARG A 270 -20.31 2.36 -11.96
N ILE A 271 -21.42 1.88 -12.53
CA ILE A 271 -21.48 1.42 -13.93
C ILE A 271 -21.04 2.55 -14.84
N THR A 272 -19.81 2.42 -15.33
CA THR A 272 -19.34 3.12 -16.50
C THR A 272 -20.15 2.57 -17.67
N THR A 273 -20.94 3.45 -18.28
CA THR A 273 -21.40 3.25 -19.66
C THR A 273 -20.26 2.64 -20.46
N ALA A 274 -20.55 1.51 -21.08
CA ALA A 274 -19.64 0.75 -21.91
C ALA A 274 -18.77 1.67 -22.78
N LYS A 275 -17.46 1.45 -22.68
CA LYS A 275 -16.37 2.17 -23.37
C LYS A 275 -16.11 3.55 -22.76
N THR A 276 -14.89 3.70 -22.28
CA THR A 276 -14.07 4.90 -22.46
C THR A 276 -14.16 5.38 -23.92
N GLN A 277 -15.29 5.98 -24.29
CA GLN A 277 -15.23 7.06 -25.25
C GLN A 277 -14.43 8.11 -24.52
N HIS A 278 -13.27 8.47 -25.08
CA HIS A 278 -12.72 9.78 -24.87
C HIS A 278 -13.82 10.76 -25.23
N THR A 279 -14.68 11.11 -24.27
CA THR A 279 -15.52 12.29 -24.36
C THR A 279 -14.52 13.42 -24.33
N THR A 280 -14.11 13.87 -25.52
CA THR A 280 -13.53 15.18 -25.69
C THR A 280 -14.57 16.14 -25.10
N MET A 281 -14.37 16.56 -23.86
CA MET A 281 -15.23 17.55 -23.25
C MET A 281 -15.21 18.75 -24.17
N ASN A 282 -16.37 19.14 -24.67
CA ASN A 282 -16.47 20.33 -25.48
C ASN A 282 -16.45 21.54 -24.54
N LEU A 283 -15.24 21.94 -24.15
CA LEU A 283 -14.96 22.99 -23.17
C LEU A 283 -15.59 24.35 -23.58
N GLU A 284 -15.85 24.57 -24.87
CA GLU A 284 -16.48 25.79 -25.39
C GLU A 284 -17.97 25.93 -25.03
N LYS A 285 -18.62 24.87 -24.54
CA LYS A 285 -20.06 24.86 -24.19
C LYS A 285 -20.35 24.72 -22.69
N ILE A 286 -19.32 24.60 -21.86
CA ILE A 286 -19.49 24.40 -20.42
C ILE A 286 -19.31 25.74 -19.73
N GLU A 287 -20.37 26.27 -19.15
CA GLU A 287 -20.24 27.39 -18.21
C GLU A 287 -19.46 26.90 -16.98
N LEU A 288 -18.23 27.41 -16.83
CA LEU A 288 -17.33 26.97 -15.78
C LEU A 288 -17.78 27.53 -14.41
N PRO A 289 -17.98 26.65 -13.41
CA PRO A 289 -18.34 27.05 -12.06
C PRO A 289 -17.17 27.75 -11.36
N ARG A 290 -17.46 28.49 -10.29
CA ARG A 290 -16.42 29.07 -9.44
C ARG A 290 -15.76 27.98 -8.59
N LEU A 291 -14.44 28.04 -8.48
CA LEU A 291 -13.62 27.04 -7.81
C LEU A 291 -12.73 27.71 -6.77
N PHE A 292 -12.79 27.25 -5.53
CA PHE A 292 -11.75 27.52 -4.55
C PHE A 292 -10.67 26.43 -4.63
N LEU A 293 -9.46 26.78 -5.07
CA LEU A 293 -8.32 25.87 -5.12
C LEU A 293 -7.42 26.12 -3.90
N SER A 294 -7.32 25.14 -3.01
CA SER A 294 -6.50 25.19 -1.81
C SER A 294 -5.29 24.27 -1.96
N VAL A 295 -4.10 24.86 -1.96
CA VAL A 295 -2.81 24.16 -1.95
C VAL A 295 -2.30 24.11 -0.51
N VAL A 296 -2.10 22.90 0.02
CA VAL A 296 -1.71 22.65 1.42
C VAL A 296 -0.33 21.98 1.47
N ILE A 297 0.67 22.68 2.00
CA ILE A 297 2.04 22.20 2.16
C ILE A 297 2.37 22.17 3.66
N SER A 298 2.00 21.07 4.33
CA SER A 298 2.14 20.92 5.79
C SER A 298 3.37 20.13 6.25
N LYS A 299 4.12 19.55 5.29
CA LYS A 299 5.29 18.69 5.52
C LYS A 299 6.35 18.90 4.43
N PRO A 300 7.59 18.45 4.62
CA PRO A 300 8.61 18.54 3.58
C PRO A 300 8.21 17.81 2.29
N ILE A 301 8.23 18.54 1.16
CA ILE A 301 7.87 18.01 -0.15
C ILE A 301 9.07 18.14 -1.10
N PRO A 302 9.58 17.04 -1.68
CA PRO A 302 10.60 17.13 -2.72
C PRO A 302 9.95 17.47 -4.07
N PHE A 303 10.71 18.05 -4.99
CA PHE A 303 10.24 18.42 -6.33
C PHE A 303 9.05 19.42 -6.34
N ILE A 304 8.97 20.31 -5.34
CA ILE A 304 7.87 21.26 -5.22
C ILE A 304 7.74 22.21 -6.44
N ARG A 305 8.85 22.47 -7.14
CA ARG A 305 8.83 23.32 -8.35
C ARG A 305 8.01 22.66 -9.46
N GLU A 306 8.18 21.37 -9.68
CA GLU A 306 7.39 20.60 -10.65
C GLU A 306 5.93 20.51 -10.22
N PHE A 307 5.64 20.44 -8.92
CA PHE A 307 4.27 20.56 -8.41
C PHE A 307 3.66 21.91 -8.82
N PHE A 308 4.33 23.04 -8.57
CA PHE A 308 3.82 24.35 -8.94
C PHE A 308 3.70 24.54 -10.47
N GLU A 309 4.64 24.03 -11.26
CA GLU A 309 4.51 24.03 -12.73
C GLU A 309 3.27 23.24 -13.18
N ASN A 310 2.99 22.09 -12.56
CA ASN A 310 1.77 21.34 -12.82
C ASN A 310 0.52 22.17 -12.50
N ILE A 311 0.45 22.82 -11.32
CA ILE A 311 -0.67 23.71 -10.94
C ILE A 311 -0.87 24.82 -11.99
N LYS A 312 0.20 25.48 -12.45
CA LYS A 312 0.12 26.55 -13.47
C LYS A 312 -0.41 26.05 -14.80
N SER A 313 -0.19 24.78 -15.13
CA SER A 313 -0.55 24.14 -16.39
C SER A 313 -1.97 23.57 -16.42
N LEU A 314 -2.69 23.58 -15.29
CA LEU A 314 -4.07 23.08 -15.23
C LEU A 314 -4.98 23.92 -16.13
N ALA A 315 -5.73 23.24 -16.99
CA ALA A 315 -6.67 23.82 -17.92
C ALA A 315 -7.97 24.20 -17.18
N TYR A 316 -8.10 25.48 -16.85
CA TYR A 316 -9.31 26.08 -16.29
C TYR A 316 -9.31 27.59 -16.57
N ALA A 317 -10.46 28.25 -16.37
CA ALA A 317 -10.53 29.71 -16.46
C ALA A 317 -9.95 30.33 -15.18
N ASP A 318 -8.82 31.03 -15.28
CA ASP A 318 -8.12 31.60 -14.12
C ASP A 318 -9.02 32.59 -13.33
N GLU A 319 -9.87 33.36 -14.02
CA GLU A 319 -10.85 34.28 -13.42
C GLU A 319 -12.01 33.58 -12.69
N LYS A 320 -12.07 32.24 -12.74
CA LYS A 320 -13.03 31.41 -12.01
C LYS A 320 -12.39 30.73 -10.79
N ILE A 321 -11.11 30.96 -10.52
CA ILE A 321 -10.37 30.34 -9.42
C ILE A 321 -10.08 31.36 -8.33
N ASP A 322 -10.49 31.04 -7.11
CA ASP A 322 -9.98 31.65 -5.89
C ASP A 322 -8.89 30.74 -5.33
N LEU A 323 -7.62 31.19 -5.37
CA LEU A 323 -6.47 30.39 -4.96
C LEU A 323 -6.09 30.69 -3.51
N TYR A 324 -5.92 29.63 -2.71
CA TYR A 324 -5.30 29.70 -1.39
C TYR A 324 -4.06 28.82 -1.35
N VAL A 325 -2.93 29.37 -0.91
CA VAL A 325 -1.68 28.64 -0.70
C VAL A 325 -1.33 28.70 0.78
N TYR A 326 -1.16 27.53 1.38
CA TYR A 326 -0.68 27.37 2.76
C TYR A 326 0.63 26.61 2.73
N CYS A 327 1.67 27.16 3.36
CA CYS A 327 2.97 26.49 3.50
C CYS A 327 3.59 26.82 4.84
N ASN A 328 3.60 25.86 5.77
CA ASN A 328 4.30 26.02 7.06
C ASN A 328 5.76 25.52 7.03
N GLN A 329 6.29 25.23 5.83
CA GLN A 329 7.62 24.64 5.64
C GLN A 329 8.65 25.70 5.28
N ASN A 330 9.43 26.16 6.27
CA ASN A 330 10.42 27.22 6.10
C ASN A 330 11.46 26.93 4.98
N PHE A 331 11.88 25.67 4.82
CA PHE A 331 12.86 25.33 3.78
C PHE A 331 12.29 25.42 2.34
N LEU A 332 10.97 25.47 2.17
CA LEU A 332 10.28 25.64 0.88
C LEU A 332 9.81 27.08 0.65
N GLU A 333 10.05 28.00 1.59
CA GLU A 333 9.53 29.36 1.54
C GLU A 333 9.96 30.11 0.26
N LYS A 334 11.21 29.92 -0.18
CA LYS A 334 11.73 30.55 -1.40
C LYS A 334 10.96 30.11 -2.64
N GLU A 335 10.71 28.82 -2.78
CA GLU A 335 9.95 28.24 -3.88
C GLU A 335 8.48 28.63 -3.83
N THR A 336 7.86 28.55 -2.66
CA THR A 336 6.44 28.87 -2.48
C THR A 336 6.17 30.35 -2.68
N SER A 337 6.92 31.25 -2.04
CA SER A 337 6.76 32.71 -2.24
C SER A 337 7.04 33.13 -3.69
N GLY A 338 8.01 32.49 -4.35
CA GLY A 338 8.29 32.67 -5.77
C GLY A 338 7.10 32.31 -6.64
N PHE A 339 6.44 31.18 -6.37
CA PHE A 339 5.21 30.78 -7.06
C PHE A 339 4.06 31.77 -6.81
N VAL A 340 3.86 32.19 -5.55
CA VAL A 340 2.80 33.15 -5.19
C VAL A 340 2.99 34.48 -5.90
N GLU A 341 4.23 34.99 -6.03
CA GLU A 341 4.50 36.22 -6.78
C GLU A 341 4.33 36.03 -8.29
N ASP A 342 4.71 34.87 -8.84
CA ASP A 342 4.54 34.53 -10.28
C ASP A 342 3.06 34.50 -10.70
N VAL A 343 2.16 33.99 -9.84
CA VAL A 343 0.72 33.89 -10.15
C VAL A 343 -0.12 35.07 -9.64
N LYS A 344 0.53 36.10 -9.09
CA LYS A 344 -0.14 37.25 -8.51
C LYS A 344 -0.95 38.02 -9.56
N GLY A 345 -2.25 38.16 -9.31
CA GLY A 345 -3.18 38.82 -10.23
C GLY A 345 -3.61 37.97 -11.42
N ARG A 346 -3.19 36.71 -11.51
CA ARG A 346 -3.68 35.73 -12.50
C ARG A 346 -5.09 35.25 -12.16
N TYR A 347 -5.30 34.89 -10.91
CA TYR A 347 -6.55 34.31 -10.40
C TYR A 347 -7.53 35.36 -9.87
N GLN A 348 -8.81 34.97 -9.70
CA GLN A 348 -9.87 35.85 -9.19
C GLN A 348 -9.53 36.43 -7.81
N SER A 349 -8.96 35.61 -6.92
CA SER A 349 -8.32 36.05 -5.69
C SER A 349 -7.16 35.12 -5.32
N LEU A 350 -6.26 35.62 -4.47
CA LEU A 350 -5.09 34.92 -3.98
C LEU A 350 -4.92 35.19 -2.48
N LEU A 351 -4.91 34.13 -1.69
CA LEU A 351 -4.58 34.14 -0.27
C LEU A 351 -3.33 33.30 -0.04
N TYR A 352 -2.42 33.78 0.82
CA TYR A 352 -1.17 33.10 1.12
C TYR A 352 -0.89 33.15 2.62
N ASP A 353 -0.77 31.97 3.24
CA ASP A 353 -0.22 31.80 4.59
C ASP A 353 1.17 31.16 4.46
N ASP A 354 2.19 31.94 4.78
CA ASP A 354 3.60 31.58 4.65
C ASP A 354 4.12 30.78 5.86
N SER A 355 5.41 30.43 5.83
CA SER A 355 6.03 29.64 6.89
C SER A 355 6.14 30.34 8.25
N THR A 356 5.81 31.63 8.34
CA THR A 356 5.74 32.38 9.60
C THR A 356 4.38 32.25 10.29
N THR A 357 3.40 31.63 9.63
CA THR A 357 2.06 31.40 10.18
C THR A 357 2.09 30.51 11.42
N GLU A 358 1.25 30.82 12.41
CA GLU A 358 1.01 29.95 13.57
C GLU A 358 -0.04 28.85 13.26
N LEU A 359 -0.62 28.87 12.06
CA LEU A 359 -1.64 27.91 11.64
C LEU A 359 -1.00 26.53 11.38
N GLY A 360 -1.56 25.49 12.01
CA GLY A 360 -1.27 24.11 11.67
C GLY A 360 -2.07 23.63 10.46
N GLU A 361 -1.79 22.40 10.03
CA GLU A 361 -2.48 21.78 8.88
C GLU A 361 -4.00 21.73 9.10
N ARG A 362 -4.43 21.37 10.31
CA ARG A 362 -5.87 21.25 10.65
C ARG A 362 -6.57 22.60 10.51
N GLU A 363 -5.93 23.66 11.00
CA GLU A 363 -6.41 25.03 10.92
C GLU A 363 -6.52 25.49 9.46
N ALA A 364 -5.50 25.22 8.64
CA ALA A 364 -5.49 25.58 7.21
C ALA A 364 -6.57 24.85 6.40
N ARG A 365 -6.76 23.54 6.63
CA ARG A 365 -7.83 22.77 5.97
C ARG A 365 -9.22 23.24 6.40
N ALA A 366 -9.41 23.55 7.69
CA ALA A 366 -10.66 24.12 8.20
C ALA A 366 -10.91 25.54 7.68
N PHE A 367 -9.85 26.35 7.51
CA PHE A 367 -9.92 27.67 6.89
C PHE A 367 -10.38 27.55 5.43
N SER A 368 -9.81 26.62 4.66
CA SER A 368 -10.17 26.39 3.25
C SER A 368 -11.66 26.10 3.08
N LEU A 369 -12.23 25.26 3.95
CA LEU A 369 -13.68 25.03 3.99
C LEU A 369 -14.45 26.34 4.26
N LYS A 370 -14.10 27.08 5.32
CA LYS A 370 -14.83 28.30 5.69
C LYS A 370 -14.71 29.39 4.63
N GLN A 371 -13.55 29.52 4.00
CA GLN A 371 -13.24 30.58 3.06
C GLN A 371 -13.92 30.36 1.70
N SER A 372 -13.87 29.14 1.16
CA SER A 372 -14.62 28.76 -0.05
C SER A 372 -16.11 29.09 0.09
N LEU A 373 -16.68 28.82 1.28
CA LEU A 373 -18.08 29.12 1.58
C LEU A 373 -18.36 30.61 1.68
N ALA A 374 -17.46 31.38 2.29
CA ALA A 374 -17.60 32.83 2.43
C ALA A 374 -17.51 33.56 1.08
N LEU A 375 -16.64 33.10 0.18
CA LEU A 375 -16.51 33.63 -1.19
C LEU A 375 -17.62 33.16 -2.12
N GLY A 376 -18.29 32.07 -1.74
CA GLY A 376 -19.44 31.54 -2.45
C GLY A 376 -19.06 30.69 -3.66
N ASP A 377 -17.90 30.05 -3.64
CA ASP A 377 -17.45 29.16 -4.73
C ASP A 377 -18.27 27.88 -4.81
N ASP A 378 -18.53 27.42 -6.03
CA ASP A 378 -19.38 26.25 -6.27
C ASP A 378 -18.69 24.93 -5.90
N TYR A 379 -17.35 24.92 -5.94
CA TYR A 379 -16.52 23.77 -5.58
C TYR A 379 -15.32 24.21 -4.74
N LEU A 380 -14.92 23.38 -3.78
CA LEU A 380 -13.64 23.43 -3.09
C LEU A 380 -12.79 22.26 -3.56
N ILE A 381 -11.58 22.52 -4.03
CA ILE A 381 -10.55 21.50 -4.25
C ILE A 381 -9.42 21.75 -3.26
N MET A 382 -9.12 20.76 -2.43
CA MET A 382 -7.94 20.77 -1.56
C MET A 382 -6.92 19.80 -2.16
N ILE A 383 -5.69 20.26 -2.36
CA ILE A 383 -4.57 19.49 -2.91
C ILE A 383 -3.33 19.66 -2.03
N ASP A 384 -2.76 18.55 -1.63
CA ASP A 384 -1.52 18.50 -0.85
C ASP A 384 -0.31 18.63 -1.78
N GLY A 385 0.78 19.20 -1.28
CA GLY A 385 1.99 19.46 -2.08
C GLY A 385 2.65 18.21 -2.69
N ASP A 386 2.39 17.01 -2.17
CA ASP A 386 2.90 15.75 -2.74
C ASP A 386 2.05 15.18 -3.89
N VAL A 387 0.98 15.86 -4.31
CA VAL A 387 0.12 15.43 -5.42
C VAL A 387 0.54 16.09 -6.73
N HIS A 388 1.16 15.33 -7.63
CA HIS A 388 1.54 15.83 -8.95
C HIS A 388 0.48 15.48 -10.00
N LEU A 389 -0.36 16.47 -10.34
CA LEU A 389 -1.33 16.36 -11.44
C LEU A 389 -0.64 16.56 -12.79
N ASN A 390 -0.27 15.46 -13.45
CA ASN A 390 0.37 15.50 -14.77
C ASN A 390 -0.64 15.51 -15.94
N ASN A 391 -1.94 15.53 -15.64
CA ASN A 391 -3.02 15.73 -16.59
C ASN A 391 -3.57 17.16 -16.48
N SER A 392 -3.36 17.98 -17.50
CA SER A 392 -3.83 19.38 -17.52
C SER A 392 -5.34 19.50 -17.35
N GLU A 393 -6.13 18.50 -17.76
CA GLU A 393 -7.61 18.54 -17.67
C GLU A 393 -8.15 18.05 -16.32
N ALA A 394 -7.29 17.74 -15.34
CA ALA A 394 -7.69 17.10 -14.07
C ALA A 394 -8.84 17.83 -13.33
N LEU A 395 -8.81 19.17 -13.27
CA LEU A 395 -9.87 19.95 -12.61
C LEU A 395 -11.23 19.79 -13.30
N LEU A 396 -11.23 19.82 -14.63
CA LEU A 396 -12.43 19.68 -15.46
C LEU A 396 -13.03 18.28 -15.33
N LEU A 397 -12.18 17.25 -15.35
CA LEU A 397 -12.57 15.86 -15.14
C LEU A 397 -13.23 15.65 -13.78
N MET A 398 -12.63 16.16 -12.69
CA MET A 398 -13.22 16.06 -11.35
C MET A 398 -14.59 16.73 -11.25
N ILE A 399 -14.71 17.98 -11.72
CA ILE A 399 -15.97 18.74 -11.67
C ILE A 399 -17.05 18.05 -12.49
N HIS A 400 -16.69 17.57 -13.68
CA HIS A 400 -17.60 16.82 -14.54
C HIS A 400 -18.11 15.55 -13.86
N THR A 401 -17.21 14.74 -13.31
CA THR A 401 -17.57 13.51 -12.58
C THR A 401 -18.50 13.81 -11.41
N VAL A 402 -18.16 14.82 -10.59
CA VAL A 402 -18.99 15.22 -9.44
C VAL A 402 -20.40 15.63 -9.88
N LYS A 403 -20.50 16.41 -10.96
CA LYS A 403 -21.78 16.88 -11.52
C LYS A 403 -22.60 15.74 -12.12
N GLU A 404 -22.01 14.92 -12.97
CA GLU A 404 -22.70 13.80 -13.64
C GLU A 404 -23.16 12.73 -12.64
N LYS A 405 -22.31 12.40 -11.67
CA LYS A 405 -22.59 11.37 -10.67
C LYS A 405 -23.35 11.91 -9.46
N ASN A 406 -23.63 13.22 -9.44
CA ASN A 406 -24.35 13.88 -8.37
C ASN A 406 -23.70 13.57 -6.99
N SER A 407 -22.37 13.57 -6.93
CA SER A 407 -21.57 13.23 -5.74
C SER A 407 -21.28 14.48 -4.89
N GLU A 408 -21.05 14.32 -3.59
CA GLU A 408 -20.76 15.47 -2.69
C GLU A 408 -19.27 15.65 -2.43
N ILE A 409 -18.60 14.56 -2.05
CA ILE A 409 -17.17 14.53 -1.73
C ILE A 409 -16.52 13.47 -2.61
N LEU A 410 -15.53 13.86 -3.41
CA LEU A 410 -14.84 12.96 -4.33
C LEU A 410 -13.33 13.18 -4.28
N ALA A 411 -12.54 12.12 -4.44
CA ALA A 411 -11.11 12.18 -4.64
C ALA A 411 -10.74 11.49 -5.97
N PRO A 412 -9.90 12.09 -6.82
CA PRO A 412 -9.28 11.36 -7.90
C PRO A 412 -8.25 10.36 -7.32
N LEU A 413 -8.13 9.18 -7.91
CA LEU A 413 -7.11 8.22 -7.53
C LEU A 413 -5.72 8.74 -7.91
N VAL A 414 -4.87 8.88 -6.91
CA VAL A 414 -3.42 9.09 -7.08
C VAL A 414 -2.65 8.11 -6.20
N GLY A 415 -1.58 7.55 -6.76
CA GLY A 415 -0.74 6.54 -6.11
C GLY A 415 0.73 6.86 -6.25
N GLN A 416 1.54 6.31 -5.36
CA GLN A 416 2.99 6.37 -5.50
C GLN A 416 3.44 5.44 -6.63
N PRO A 417 4.23 5.93 -7.61
CA PRO A 417 4.71 5.10 -8.72
C PRO A 417 5.40 3.83 -8.22
N HIS A 418 5.08 2.68 -8.84
CA HIS A 418 5.64 1.35 -8.54
C HIS A 418 5.44 0.88 -7.09
N LYS A 419 4.54 1.52 -6.33
CA LYS A 419 4.22 1.18 -4.93
C LYS A 419 2.71 0.95 -4.78
N LEU A 420 2.33 0.35 -3.66
CA LEU A 420 0.92 0.09 -3.32
C LEU A 420 0.27 1.22 -2.53
N PHE A 421 1.00 2.29 -2.22
CA PHE A 421 0.46 3.39 -1.41
C PHE A 421 -0.33 4.35 -2.29
N THR A 422 -1.56 4.66 -1.88
CA THR A 422 -2.49 5.55 -2.59
C THR A 422 -3.23 6.47 -1.63
N ASN A 423 -3.94 7.45 -2.17
CA ASN A 423 -4.70 8.43 -1.42
C ASN A 423 -6.06 7.95 -0.89
N PHE A 424 -6.27 6.64 -0.74
CA PHE A 424 -7.52 6.09 -0.22
C PHE A 424 -7.32 4.77 0.51
N TRP A 425 -8.25 4.43 1.40
CA TRP A 425 -8.36 3.09 1.99
C TRP A 425 -9.66 2.45 1.56
N GLY A 426 -9.60 1.22 1.05
CA GLY A 426 -10.80 0.47 0.69
C GLY A 426 -11.54 -0.14 1.89
N ALA A 427 -10.88 -0.25 3.05
CA ALA A 427 -11.47 -0.76 4.28
C ALA A 427 -10.86 -0.07 5.52
N ILE A 428 -11.55 -0.16 6.65
CA ILE A 428 -11.03 0.20 7.97
C ILE A 428 -11.14 -0.99 8.90
N SER A 429 -10.17 -1.13 9.79
CA SER A 429 -10.17 -2.12 10.86
C SER A 429 -11.06 -1.65 12.03
N SER A 430 -11.31 -2.55 12.98
CA SER A 430 -12.24 -2.28 14.10
C SER A 430 -11.79 -1.15 15.04
N ASN A 431 -10.53 -0.74 15.00
CA ASN A 431 -10.01 0.40 15.76
C ASN A 431 -10.04 1.72 14.96
N GLY A 432 -10.59 1.71 13.74
CA GLY A 432 -10.71 2.89 12.88
C GLY A 432 -9.52 3.17 11.96
N TYR A 433 -8.45 2.35 12.01
CA TYR A 433 -7.26 2.52 11.17
C TYR A 433 -7.30 1.67 9.89
N TYR A 434 -6.32 1.90 9.01
CA TYR A 434 -6.15 1.20 7.73
C TYR A 434 -6.44 -0.30 7.78
N ALA A 435 -7.26 -0.76 6.85
CA ALA A 435 -7.35 -2.15 6.42
C ALA A 435 -7.39 -2.21 4.90
N ARG A 436 -6.86 -3.30 4.32
CA ARG A 436 -6.93 -3.53 2.88
C ARG A 436 -8.28 -4.18 2.53
N SER A 437 -9.02 -3.62 1.57
CA SER A 437 -10.19 -4.27 0.98
C SER A 437 -9.78 -5.36 -0.01
N GLU A 438 -10.69 -6.29 -0.30
CA GLU A 438 -10.43 -7.39 -1.25
C GLU A 438 -10.10 -6.88 -2.66
N ASN A 439 -10.79 -5.83 -3.11
CA ASN A 439 -10.65 -5.24 -4.45
C ASN A 439 -9.61 -4.11 -4.55
N TYR A 440 -8.84 -3.84 -3.49
CA TYR A 440 -7.91 -2.71 -3.47
C TYR A 440 -6.90 -2.75 -4.62
N LEU A 441 -6.33 -3.93 -4.89
CA LEU A 441 -5.35 -4.11 -5.96
C LEU A 441 -5.97 -3.92 -7.36
N ASP A 442 -7.22 -4.35 -7.55
CA ASP A 442 -7.89 -4.24 -8.83
C ASP A 442 -8.31 -2.79 -9.16
N ILE A 443 -8.61 -1.99 -8.12
CA ILE A 443 -8.85 -0.55 -8.25
C ILE A 443 -7.56 0.19 -8.64
N ILE A 444 -6.44 -0.06 -7.94
CA ILE A 444 -5.18 0.67 -8.20
C ILE A 444 -4.53 0.28 -9.52
N ASP A 445 -4.69 -0.98 -9.95
CA ASP A 445 -4.18 -1.47 -11.24
C ASP A 445 -5.10 -1.08 -12.41
N HIS A 446 -6.20 -0.34 -12.15
CA HIS A 446 -7.25 -0.03 -13.12
C HIS A 446 -7.84 -1.27 -13.83
N LYS A 447 -7.86 -2.43 -13.16
CA LYS A 447 -8.56 -3.63 -13.64
C LYS A 447 -10.06 -3.47 -13.48
N GLU A 448 -10.48 -2.85 -12.38
CA GLU A 448 -11.85 -2.38 -12.18
C GLU A 448 -11.87 -0.86 -12.15
N VAL A 449 -12.62 -0.25 -13.06
CA VAL A 449 -12.64 1.21 -13.27
C VAL A 449 -14.04 1.76 -13.01
N GLY A 450 -14.12 2.85 -12.24
CA GLY A 450 -15.36 3.57 -11.98
C GLY A 450 -15.26 4.48 -10.76
N ILE A 451 -16.43 4.70 -10.13
CA ILE A 451 -16.57 5.51 -8.92
C ILE A 451 -16.86 4.61 -7.73
N TRP A 452 -16.09 4.76 -6.67
CA TRP A 452 -16.09 3.87 -5.52
C TRP A 452 -16.41 4.61 -4.24
N ASN A 453 -17.45 4.21 -3.51
CA ASN A 453 -17.67 4.65 -2.13
C ASN A 453 -16.68 3.91 -1.22
N VAL A 454 -15.73 4.65 -0.65
CA VAL A 454 -14.64 4.14 0.19
C VAL A 454 -14.69 4.78 1.59
N PRO A 455 -14.16 4.14 2.65
CA PRO A 455 -14.21 4.71 4.00
C PRO A 455 -13.23 5.86 4.26
N PHE A 456 -12.20 6.04 3.43
CA PHE A 456 -11.16 7.06 3.65
C PHE A 456 -10.55 7.53 2.33
N ILE A 457 -10.37 8.84 2.21
CA ILE A 457 -9.68 9.55 1.12
C ILE A 457 -8.81 10.66 1.72
N ASN A 458 -7.69 11.00 1.09
CA ASN A 458 -6.84 12.12 1.49
C ASN A 458 -6.06 12.70 0.28
N SER A 459 -5.08 13.58 0.56
CA SER A 459 -4.13 14.20 -0.37
C SER A 459 -4.74 15.11 -1.44
N ILE A 460 -5.79 14.69 -2.13
CA ILE A 460 -6.55 15.52 -3.07
C ILE A 460 -8.02 15.17 -3.01
N LEU A 461 -8.88 16.17 -2.87
CA LEU A 461 -10.32 15.98 -2.87
C LEU A 461 -11.07 17.22 -3.36
N ILE A 462 -12.26 16.99 -3.90
CA ILE A 462 -13.23 18.00 -4.33
C ILE A 462 -14.52 17.88 -3.51
N ILE A 463 -15.08 19.03 -3.12
CA ILE A 463 -16.34 19.16 -2.39
C ILE A 463 -17.26 20.12 -3.14
N ALA A 464 -18.48 19.69 -3.48
CA ALA A 464 -19.47 20.52 -4.19
C ALA A 464 -20.39 21.30 -3.24
N LYS A 465 -20.53 22.63 -3.42
CA LYS A 465 -21.30 23.56 -2.56
C LYS A 465 -22.83 23.43 -2.65
N GLU A 466 -23.42 23.20 -3.82
CA GLU A 466 -24.89 23.22 -4.00
C GLU A 466 -25.63 22.16 -3.17
N LYS A 467 -24.90 21.17 -2.66
CA LYS A 467 -25.42 20.09 -1.80
C LYS A 467 -25.14 20.30 -0.32
N VAL A 468 -24.53 21.44 0.02
CA VAL A 468 -23.99 21.73 1.35
C VAL A 468 -24.89 22.58 2.24
N PRO A 469 -25.99 23.28 1.88
CA PRO A 469 -26.60 24.29 2.76
C PRO A 469 -26.87 23.87 4.23
N PHE A 470 -27.33 22.64 4.46
CA PHE A 470 -27.51 22.06 5.81
C PHE A 470 -26.21 21.47 6.39
N MET A 471 -25.30 21.03 5.54
CA MET A 471 -23.96 20.55 5.84
C MET A 471 -22.97 21.72 6.12
N LEU A 472 -23.26 22.97 5.74
CA LEU A 472 -22.37 24.14 5.88
C LEU A 472 -22.03 24.43 7.35
N ALA A 473 -23.03 24.32 8.23
CA ALA A 473 -22.83 24.49 9.65
C ALA A 473 -22.05 23.32 10.27
N SER A 474 -22.26 22.10 9.78
CA SER A 474 -21.65 20.88 10.34
C SER A 474 -20.23 20.62 9.83
N LEU A 475 -19.91 20.92 8.57
CA LEU A 475 -18.57 20.77 7.98
C LEU A 475 -17.54 21.74 8.55
N SER A 476 -17.99 22.89 9.06
CA SER A 476 -17.09 23.92 9.61
C SER A 476 -16.16 23.40 10.71
N ASN A 477 -16.54 22.28 11.35
CA ASN A 477 -15.77 21.57 12.37
C ASN A 477 -15.43 20.12 11.98
N ALA A 478 -15.52 19.72 10.71
CA ALA A 478 -15.26 18.33 10.28
C ALA A 478 -13.82 17.90 10.58
N TYR A 479 -12.85 18.79 10.31
CA TYR A 479 -11.46 18.59 10.70
C TYR A 479 -11.24 18.65 12.21
N TYR A 480 -12.23 19.01 13.03
CA TYR A 480 -12.16 19.00 14.51
C TYR A 480 -13.11 17.97 15.14
N TYR A 481 -13.73 17.11 14.34
CA TYR A 481 -14.69 16.13 14.81
C TYR A 481 -14.07 15.14 15.82
N ASN A 482 -12.83 14.75 15.59
CA ASN A 482 -12.00 14.03 16.55
C ASN A 482 -10.57 14.58 16.52
N ASP A 483 -10.25 15.40 17.50
CA ASP A 483 -8.95 16.07 17.66
C ASP A 483 -7.79 15.11 17.97
N LYS A 484 -8.09 13.88 18.41
CA LYS A 484 -7.09 12.84 18.70
C LYS A 484 -6.61 12.09 17.45
N LEU A 485 -7.38 12.15 16.36
CA LEU A 485 -7.01 11.57 15.07
C LEU A 485 -6.27 12.63 14.25
N ASP A 486 -5.51 12.23 13.23
CA ASP A 486 -5.01 13.19 12.25
C ASP A 486 -6.18 13.91 11.52
N PRO A 487 -5.92 15.08 10.90
CA PRO A 487 -6.97 15.89 10.29
C PRO A 487 -7.82 15.14 9.26
N ASP A 488 -7.19 14.34 8.39
CA ASP A 488 -7.88 13.60 7.32
C ASP A 488 -8.75 12.47 7.88
N MET A 489 -8.25 11.72 8.87
CA MET A 489 -9.04 10.71 9.57
C MET A 489 -10.22 11.33 10.33
N SER A 490 -10.03 12.51 10.94
CA SER A 490 -11.12 13.27 11.58
C SER A 490 -12.20 13.66 10.56
N PHE A 491 -11.79 14.23 9.42
CA PHE A 491 -12.71 14.62 8.35
C PHE A 491 -13.47 13.42 7.78
N CYS A 492 -12.77 12.33 7.46
CA CYS A 492 -13.40 11.12 6.94
C CYS A 492 -14.34 10.49 7.97
N SER A 493 -13.99 10.50 9.27
CA SER A 493 -14.91 10.01 10.32
C SER A 493 -16.16 10.86 10.40
N PHE A 494 -16.02 12.18 10.38
CA PHE A 494 -17.15 13.09 10.34
C PHE A 494 -18.09 12.77 9.16
N ALA A 495 -17.54 12.63 7.95
CA ALA A 495 -18.31 12.34 6.74
C ALA A 495 -19.10 11.04 6.90
N ARG A 496 -18.44 9.96 7.31
CA ARG A 496 -19.09 8.65 7.55
C ARG A 496 -20.19 8.72 8.60
N ASP A 497 -19.91 9.38 9.73
CA ASP A 497 -20.85 9.45 10.85
C ASP A 497 -22.07 10.33 10.53
N LYS A 498 -21.90 11.30 9.62
CA LYS A 498 -22.99 12.14 9.10
C LYS A 498 -23.65 11.60 7.84
N GLY A 499 -23.23 10.43 7.34
CA GLY A 499 -23.85 9.77 6.20
C GLY A 499 -23.50 10.37 4.84
N HIS A 500 -22.40 11.13 4.77
CA HIS A 500 -21.80 11.58 3.51
C HIS A 500 -20.87 10.49 2.98
N PHE A 501 -21.03 10.11 1.72
CA PHE A 501 -20.14 9.13 1.09
C PHE A 501 -18.86 9.81 0.63
N LEU A 502 -17.76 9.08 0.72
CA LEU A 502 -16.45 9.51 0.20
C LEU A 502 -16.22 8.73 -1.08
N TYR A 503 -16.35 9.41 -2.22
CA TYR A 503 -16.19 8.78 -3.52
C TYR A 503 -14.74 8.84 -3.98
N LEU A 504 -14.23 7.76 -4.56
CA LEU A 504 -12.95 7.68 -5.24
C LEU A 504 -13.19 7.46 -6.74
N ASP A 505 -12.54 8.25 -7.58
CA ASP A 505 -12.60 8.10 -9.04
C ASP A 505 -11.28 7.57 -9.61
N ASN A 506 -11.32 6.40 -10.24
CA ASN A 506 -10.20 5.84 -11.01
C ASN A 506 -10.51 5.73 -12.51
N SER A 507 -11.49 6.49 -13.01
CA SER A 507 -11.88 6.52 -14.43
C SER A 507 -10.83 7.12 -15.35
N TYR A 508 -9.93 7.94 -14.79
CA TYR A 508 -8.85 8.61 -15.51
C TYR A 508 -7.54 8.52 -14.74
N HIS A 509 -6.42 8.67 -15.46
CA HIS A 509 -5.13 8.93 -14.84
C HIS A 509 -5.00 10.44 -14.60
N TYR A 510 -5.10 10.85 -13.34
CA TYR A 510 -5.07 12.26 -12.92
C TYR A 510 -3.65 12.75 -12.62
N GLY A 511 -2.81 11.88 -12.06
CA GLY A 511 -1.52 12.23 -11.51
C GLY A 511 -0.94 11.12 -10.65
N PHE A 512 0.01 11.46 -9.80
CA PHE A 512 0.68 10.53 -8.89
C PHE A 512 1.08 11.21 -7.58
N LEU A 513 1.42 10.40 -6.58
CA LEU A 513 1.95 10.84 -5.29
C LEU A 513 3.47 10.78 -5.28
N VAL A 514 4.10 11.86 -4.84
CA VAL A 514 5.53 11.89 -4.53
C VAL A 514 5.77 11.27 -3.15
N VAL A 515 6.87 10.53 -3.04
CA VAL A 515 7.32 9.99 -1.77
C VAL A 515 7.99 11.13 -1.00
N SER A 516 7.30 11.64 0.03
CA SER A 516 7.75 12.74 0.88
C SER A 516 8.18 12.29 2.28
N GLU A 517 8.27 10.98 2.51
CA GLU A 517 8.78 10.40 3.75
C GLU A 517 10.31 10.56 3.79
N ASP A 518 10.83 10.98 4.95
CA ASP A 518 12.28 11.06 5.23
C ASP A 518 13.10 12.00 4.32
N VAL A 519 12.48 13.02 3.72
CA VAL A 519 13.20 14.05 2.94
C VAL A 519 14.26 14.75 3.81
N GLU A 520 15.51 14.75 3.36
CA GLU A 520 16.64 15.38 4.06
C GLU A 520 16.64 16.91 3.90
N SER A 521 15.70 17.60 4.54
CA SER A 521 15.53 19.06 4.47
C SER A 521 16.72 19.89 4.99
N SER A 522 17.72 19.24 5.61
CA SER A 522 18.99 19.88 6.01
C SER A 522 19.99 20.07 4.87
N LYS A 523 19.78 19.43 3.70
CA LYS A 523 20.62 19.59 2.51
C LYS A 523 20.31 20.92 1.82
N VAL A 524 21.27 21.46 1.06
CA VAL A 524 21.05 22.67 0.25
C VAL A 524 20.11 22.35 -0.91
N HIS A 525 20.28 21.18 -1.51
CA HIS A 525 19.45 20.64 -2.57
C HIS A 525 18.95 19.23 -2.21
N PRO A 526 17.91 19.10 -1.35
CA PRO A 526 17.38 17.81 -0.92
C PRO A 526 16.97 16.90 -2.08
N ASP A 527 16.39 17.47 -3.14
CA ASP A 527 15.94 16.75 -4.33
C ASP A 527 17.06 15.95 -5.03
N MET A 528 18.34 16.34 -4.89
CA MET A 528 19.46 15.55 -5.43
C MET A 528 19.56 14.16 -4.80
N TYR A 529 19.12 14.01 -3.55
CA TYR A 529 19.18 12.78 -2.77
C TYR A 529 17.94 11.88 -2.98
N GLU A 530 16.99 12.29 -3.81
CA GLU A 530 15.71 11.59 -3.99
C GLU A 530 15.69 10.51 -5.08
N ILE A 531 16.85 10.12 -5.62
CA ILE A 531 16.98 9.16 -6.73
C ILE A 531 16.33 7.78 -6.43
N PHE A 532 16.26 7.38 -5.16
CA PHE A 532 15.71 6.10 -4.74
C PHE A 532 14.18 6.13 -4.58
N ASN A 533 13.67 7.24 -4.07
CA ASN A 533 12.27 7.38 -3.69
C ASN A 533 11.41 7.89 -4.84
N ASN A 534 11.98 8.78 -5.66
CA ASN A 534 11.28 9.55 -6.68
C ASN A 534 12.07 9.54 -8.01
N LYS A 535 12.53 8.34 -8.43
CA LYS A 535 13.43 8.14 -9.57
C LYS A 535 13.00 8.86 -10.85
N GLU A 536 11.75 8.75 -11.27
CA GLU A 536 11.27 9.33 -12.54
C GLU A 536 11.35 10.87 -12.56
N LEU A 537 11.02 11.52 -11.43
CA LEU A 537 11.18 12.97 -11.27
C LEU A 537 12.66 13.36 -11.21
N TRP A 538 13.46 12.59 -10.48
CA TRP A 538 14.90 12.77 -10.39
C TRP A 538 15.56 12.68 -11.78
N GLU A 539 15.23 11.64 -12.56
CA GLU A 539 15.69 11.44 -13.93
C GLU A 539 15.34 12.63 -14.82
N LYS A 540 14.07 13.04 -14.83
CA LYS A 540 13.60 14.16 -15.64
C LYS A 540 14.34 15.47 -15.33
N ARG A 541 14.73 15.67 -14.08
CA ARG A 541 15.42 16.88 -13.63
C ARG A 541 16.94 16.83 -13.84
N TYR A 542 17.57 15.71 -13.52
CA TYR A 542 19.01 15.63 -13.32
C TYR A 542 19.77 14.88 -14.40
N ILE A 543 19.10 14.05 -15.22
CA ILE A 543 19.73 13.41 -16.37
C ILE A 543 19.69 14.36 -17.57
N HIS A 544 20.78 14.36 -18.36
CA HIS A 544 20.86 15.18 -19.55
C HIS A 544 19.75 14.81 -20.56
N PRO A 545 19.02 15.77 -21.17
CA PRO A 545 17.90 15.47 -22.08
C PRO A 545 18.26 14.53 -23.25
N ASN A 546 19.50 14.61 -23.73
CA ASN A 546 20.01 13.76 -24.82
C ASN A 546 20.62 12.41 -24.36
N TYR A 547 20.67 12.11 -23.06
CA TYR A 547 21.29 10.87 -22.54
C TYR A 547 20.65 9.62 -23.15
N PHE A 548 19.33 9.48 -23.09
CA PHE A 548 18.63 8.30 -23.62
C PHE A 548 18.76 8.18 -25.14
N ALA A 549 18.83 9.30 -25.84
CA ALA A 549 19.10 9.33 -27.28
C ALA A 549 20.55 8.89 -27.60
N ALA A 550 21.52 9.20 -26.75
CA ALA A 550 22.88 8.70 -26.88
C ALA A 550 22.96 7.19 -26.57
N LEU A 551 22.27 6.74 -25.51
CA LEU A 551 22.21 5.33 -25.12
C LEU A 551 21.60 4.44 -26.21
N ASN A 552 20.47 4.86 -26.81
CA ASN A 552 19.83 4.10 -27.88
C ASN A 552 20.52 4.27 -29.26
N GLY A 553 21.48 5.19 -29.38
CA GLY A 553 22.26 5.42 -30.60
C GLY A 553 21.66 6.41 -31.59
N SER A 554 20.58 7.11 -31.23
CA SER A 554 20.00 8.20 -32.04
C SER A 554 20.89 9.44 -32.05
N VAL A 555 21.63 9.67 -30.97
CA VAL A 555 22.70 10.67 -30.88
C VAL A 555 24.03 9.94 -30.86
N GLN A 556 24.95 10.35 -31.73
CA GLN A 556 26.29 9.76 -31.79
C GLN A 556 27.10 10.15 -30.55
N ILE A 557 27.69 9.16 -29.89
CA ILE A 557 28.71 9.38 -28.86
C ILE A 557 30.03 9.64 -29.58
N LEU A 558 30.67 10.76 -29.28
CA LEU A 558 31.86 11.19 -29.99
C LEU A 558 33.10 10.49 -29.42
N GLU A 559 33.86 9.82 -30.27
CA GLU A 559 35.21 9.37 -29.94
C GLU A 559 36.18 10.53 -30.22
N ILE A 560 36.72 11.14 -29.17
CA ILE A 560 37.61 12.30 -29.23
C ILE A 560 38.99 11.90 -29.75
N CYS A 561 39.50 10.81 -29.20
CA CYS A 561 40.66 10.09 -29.69
C CYS A 561 40.51 8.61 -29.32
N GLN A 562 41.45 7.78 -29.77
CA GLN A 562 41.39 6.34 -29.59
C GLN A 562 40.99 5.96 -28.16
N ASP A 563 39.84 5.29 -28.02
CA ASP A 563 39.27 4.80 -26.75
C ASP A 563 38.92 5.89 -25.71
N VAL A 564 38.76 7.14 -26.13
CA VAL A 564 38.28 8.27 -25.32
C VAL A 564 36.98 8.79 -25.91
N TYR A 565 35.89 8.63 -25.16
CA TYR A 565 34.55 9.01 -25.63
C TYR A 565 33.96 10.12 -24.78
N ASP A 566 33.17 10.99 -25.40
CA ASP A 566 32.40 12.05 -24.73
C ASP A 566 30.91 11.84 -24.98
N PHE A 567 30.12 11.86 -23.90
CA PHE A 567 28.67 11.64 -23.97
C PHE A 567 27.89 12.50 -22.98
N PRO A 568 26.65 12.91 -23.32
CA PRO A 568 25.77 13.64 -22.40
C PRO A 568 25.34 12.75 -21.23
N LEU A 569 25.52 13.20 -19.99
CA LEU A 569 25.18 12.43 -18.78
C LEU A 569 24.27 13.20 -17.82
N MET A 570 24.74 14.31 -17.25
CA MET A 570 24.02 15.10 -16.24
C MET A 570 23.43 16.38 -16.83
N SER A 571 22.34 16.89 -16.26
CA SER A 571 21.80 18.20 -16.64
C SER A 571 22.67 19.34 -16.09
N GLU A 572 22.61 20.53 -16.73
CA GLU A 572 23.32 21.72 -16.22
C GLU A 572 22.90 22.05 -14.79
N ARG A 573 21.61 21.82 -14.46
CA ARG A 573 21.07 22.02 -13.12
C ARG A 573 21.72 21.09 -12.10
N PHE A 574 21.86 19.80 -12.42
CA PHE A 574 22.56 18.87 -11.52
C PHE A 574 23.97 19.35 -11.23
N CYS A 575 24.68 19.81 -12.27
CA CYS A 575 26.06 20.26 -12.15
C CYS A 575 26.19 21.49 -11.24
N ALA A 576 25.29 22.47 -11.40
CA ALA A 576 25.23 23.65 -10.53
C ALA A 576 24.92 23.27 -9.07
N GLU A 577 23.89 22.45 -8.84
CA GLU A 577 23.48 22.05 -7.49
C GLU A 577 24.56 21.19 -6.79
N LEU A 578 25.31 20.36 -7.53
CA LEU A 578 26.45 19.61 -6.98
C LEU A 578 27.61 20.54 -6.56
N ILE A 579 27.89 21.59 -7.35
CA ILE A 579 28.89 22.60 -6.97
C ILE A 579 28.44 23.33 -5.70
N GLU A 580 27.17 23.72 -5.62
CA GLU A 580 26.60 24.40 -4.45
C GLU A 580 26.66 23.54 -3.18
N GLU A 581 26.35 22.23 -3.24
CA GLU A 581 26.52 21.29 -2.12
C GLU A 581 28.00 21.21 -1.66
N CYS A 582 28.95 21.13 -2.61
CA CYS A 582 30.37 21.05 -2.30
C CYS A 582 30.91 22.34 -1.69
N GLU A 583 30.54 23.50 -2.24
CA GLU A 583 30.96 24.80 -1.70
C GLU A 583 30.30 25.10 -0.34
N TYR A 584 29.06 24.66 -0.13
CA TYR A 584 28.40 24.74 1.17
C TYR A 584 29.11 23.87 2.23
N TYR A 585 29.53 22.65 1.86
CA TYR A 585 30.36 21.83 2.75
C TYR A 585 31.70 22.50 3.06
N GLY A 586 32.33 23.11 2.05
CA GLY A 586 33.45 24.05 2.18
C GLY A 586 34.79 23.46 2.65
N LYS A 587 34.83 22.21 3.12
CA LYS A 587 36.05 21.54 3.61
C LYS A 587 36.81 20.85 2.48
N TRP A 588 37.26 21.62 1.50
CA TRP A 588 38.12 21.16 0.40
C TRP A 588 39.46 20.62 0.91
N SER A 589 40.05 19.64 0.21
CA SER A 589 41.40 19.15 0.50
C SER A 589 42.43 20.29 0.38
N ASP A 590 43.59 20.12 1.02
CA ASP A 590 44.69 21.08 0.88
C ASP A 590 45.57 20.87 -0.37
N GLY A 591 45.28 19.83 -1.18
CA GLY A 591 46.02 19.45 -2.38
C GLY A 591 47.36 18.76 -2.08
N LYS A 592 47.55 18.22 -0.88
CA LYS A 592 48.77 17.48 -0.50
C LYS A 592 48.55 15.98 -0.46
N HIS A 593 49.64 15.22 -0.57
CA HIS A 593 49.65 13.76 -0.53
C HIS A 593 49.09 13.14 0.77
N LYS A 594 48.99 13.89 1.86
CA LYS A 594 48.44 13.39 3.12
C LYS A 594 47.07 13.98 3.34
N ASP A 595 46.07 13.13 3.35
CA ASP A 595 44.70 13.52 3.61
C ASP A 595 44.06 12.59 4.63
N GLU A 596 43.94 13.09 5.87
CA GLU A 596 43.37 12.36 7.00
C GLU A 596 41.86 12.07 6.83
N ARG A 597 41.21 12.69 5.84
CA ARG A 597 39.81 12.46 5.48
C ARG A 597 39.64 11.17 4.66
N LEU A 598 40.73 10.63 4.09
CA LEU A 598 40.74 9.40 3.31
C LEU A 598 41.06 8.16 4.15
N VAL A 599 40.45 7.02 3.80
CA VAL A 599 40.79 5.72 4.38
C VAL A 599 42.22 5.34 3.94
N GLY A 600 43.17 5.43 4.87
CA GLY A 600 44.60 5.17 4.62
C GLY A 600 45.49 6.43 4.61
N GLY A 601 44.91 7.63 4.64
CA GLY A 601 45.63 8.87 4.92
C GLY A 601 46.58 9.38 3.82
N TYR A 602 46.61 8.76 2.63
CA TYR A 602 47.58 9.07 1.58
C TYR A 602 47.00 9.00 0.17
N GLU A 603 47.25 10.05 -0.63
CA GLU A 603 46.82 10.16 -2.02
C GLU A 603 48.04 10.24 -2.96
N ASN A 604 48.09 9.37 -3.96
CA ASN A 604 49.24 9.28 -4.87
C ASN A 604 49.37 10.48 -5.81
N VAL A 605 48.25 11.10 -6.16
CA VAL A 605 48.15 12.25 -7.07
C VAL A 605 47.16 13.22 -6.44
N PRO A 606 47.61 14.15 -5.59
CA PRO A 606 46.70 14.92 -4.77
C PRO A 606 45.97 15.99 -5.57
N THR A 607 44.66 16.10 -5.34
CA THR A 607 43.79 17.12 -5.90
C THR A 607 43.10 17.90 -4.80
N ARG A 608 42.68 19.14 -5.09
CA ARG A 608 41.78 19.90 -4.20
C ARG A 608 40.35 19.45 -4.41
N ASP A 609 39.88 18.59 -3.50
CA ASP A 609 38.66 17.84 -3.71
C ASP A 609 37.78 17.65 -2.47
N ILE A 610 36.55 17.20 -2.77
CA ILE A 610 35.55 16.71 -1.82
C ILE A 610 35.00 15.39 -2.37
N HIS A 611 35.10 14.33 -1.56
CA HIS A 611 34.55 13.01 -1.86
C HIS A 611 33.05 12.95 -1.59
N MET A 612 32.32 12.17 -2.39
CA MET A 612 30.87 12.03 -2.28
C MET A 612 30.41 11.52 -0.90
N ASN A 613 31.22 10.70 -0.22
CA ASN A 613 30.90 10.23 1.12
C ASN A 613 30.94 11.36 2.18
N GLN A 614 31.75 12.40 1.99
CA GLN A 614 31.90 13.52 2.92
C GLN A 614 30.65 14.40 2.97
N ILE A 615 29.89 14.43 1.86
CA ILE A 615 28.59 15.10 1.76
C ILE A 615 27.42 14.11 1.88
N GLY A 616 27.67 12.82 2.15
CA GLY A 616 26.63 11.79 2.27
C GLY A 616 25.97 11.38 0.95
N PHE A 617 26.58 11.70 -0.18
CA PHE A 617 26.03 11.47 -1.52
C PHE A 617 26.54 10.18 -2.19
N GLU A 618 27.48 9.45 -1.55
CA GLU A 618 28.12 8.24 -2.10
C GLU A 618 27.13 7.19 -2.62
N ARG A 619 26.11 6.84 -1.83
CA ARG A 619 25.13 5.80 -2.22
C ARG A 619 24.30 6.23 -3.45
N HIS A 620 23.86 7.48 -3.45
CA HIS A 620 23.09 8.08 -4.54
C HIS A 620 23.92 8.10 -5.83
N TRP A 621 25.20 8.51 -5.71
CA TRP A 621 26.13 8.54 -6.81
C TRP A 621 26.43 7.14 -7.36
N LEU A 622 26.72 6.15 -6.51
CA LEU A 622 26.92 4.75 -6.96
C LEU A 622 25.71 4.19 -7.70
N TYR A 623 24.49 4.48 -7.24
CA TYR A 623 23.27 4.09 -7.93
C TYR A 623 23.15 4.77 -9.31
N MET A 624 23.40 6.08 -9.39
CA MET A 624 23.47 6.82 -10.66
C MET A 624 24.49 6.18 -11.62
N LEU A 625 25.67 5.82 -11.13
CA LEU A 625 26.71 5.20 -11.96
C LEU A 625 26.29 3.81 -12.49
N ASP A 626 25.63 2.97 -11.69
CA ASP A 626 25.17 1.65 -12.12
C ASP A 626 23.99 1.72 -13.10
N GLU A 627 23.12 2.71 -12.94
CA GLU A 627 21.92 2.89 -13.76
C GLU A 627 22.20 3.63 -15.07
N TYR A 628 23.08 4.65 -15.08
CA TYR A 628 23.28 5.52 -16.25
C TYR A 628 24.68 5.46 -16.86
N VAL A 629 25.74 5.22 -16.09
CA VAL A 629 27.10 5.13 -16.66
C VAL A 629 27.40 3.74 -17.19
N ARG A 630 27.05 2.69 -16.43
CA ARG A 630 27.31 1.30 -16.84
C ARG A 630 26.69 0.94 -18.21
N PRO A 631 25.44 1.29 -18.55
CA PRO A 631 24.89 0.95 -19.87
C PRO A 631 25.64 1.59 -21.04
N ILE A 632 26.11 2.84 -20.87
CA ILE A 632 26.95 3.51 -21.87
C ILE A 632 28.32 2.83 -21.95
N GLN A 633 28.93 2.53 -20.80
CA GLN A 633 30.21 1.83 -20.73
C GLN A 633 30.15 0.49 -21.46
N GLU A 634 29.15 -0.35 -21.20
CA GLU A 634 28.98 -1.67 -21.83
C GLU A 634 28.77 -1.57 -23.35
N LYS A 635 28.16 -0.48 -23.81
CA LYS A 635 27.99 -0.18 -25.24
C LYS A 635 29.31 0.22 -25.91
N LEU A 636 30.15 1.00 -25.22
CA LEU A 636 31.41 1.51 -25.78
C LEU A 636 32.54 0.47 -25.70
N PHE A 637 32.70 -0.20 -24.55
CA PHE A 637 33.73 -1.21 -24.32
C PHE A 637 33.13 -2.61 -24.34
N ILE A 638 32.76 -3.06 -25.53
CA ILE A 638 32.14 -4.37 -25.76
C ILE A 638 33.00 -5.48 -25.15
N GLY A 639 32.37 -6.32 -24.32
CA GLY A 639 33.04 -7.44 -23.65
C GLY A 639 33.50 -7.13 -22.23
N TYR A 640 33.43 -5.87 -21.77
CA TYR A 640 33.63 -5.52 -20.37
C TYR A 640 32.28 -5.39 -19.65
N TYR A 641 32.06 -6.27 -18.66
CA TYR A 641 30.83 -6.32 -17.86
C TYR A 641 31.16 -6.26 -16.38
N LYS A 642 30.52 -5.34 -15.65
CA LYS A 642 30.62 -5.27 -14.20
C LYS A 642 29.32 -4.71 -13.59
N GLN A 643 28.62 -5.57 -12.84
CA GLN A 643 27.44 -5.18 -12.07
C GLN A 643 27.47 -5.83 -10.65
N PRO A 644 27.16 -5.08 -9.58
CA PRO A 644 27.06 -3.63 -9.57
C PRO A 644 28.41 -2.97 -9.86
N VAL A 645 28.36 -1.74 -10.34
CA VAL A 645 29.51 -0.84 -10.40
C VAL A 645 30.12 -0.69 -9.00
N GLU A 646 31.46 -0.68 -8.91
CA GLU A 646 32.16 -0.38 -7.66
C GLU A 646 33.16 0.74 -7.91
N SER A 647 33.07 1.77 -7.08
CA SER A 647 34.04 2.85 -7.01
C SER A 647 34.19 3.29 -5.56
N VAL A 648 35.42 3.54 -5.13
CA VAL A 648 35.77 4.11 -3.82
C VAL A 648 36.26 5.56 -3.97
N MET A 649 36.57 5.96 -5.20
CA MET A 649 37.18 7.25 -5.53
C MET A 649 36.20 7.99 -6.44
N MET A 650 35.31 8.74 -5.80
CA MET A 650 34.27 9.57 -6.41
C MET A 650 34.31 10.93 -5.72
N PHE A 651 34.75 11.95 -6.44
CA PHE A 651 35.00 13.26 -5.85
C PHE A 651 34.84 14.39 -6.85
N VAL A 652 34.52 15.58 -6.34
CA VAL A 652 34.56 16.83 -7.11
C VAL A 652 35.93 17.46 -6.92
N VAL A 653 36.59 17.82 -8.02
CA VAL A 653 37.85 18.57 -8.02
C VAL A 653 37.56 20.02 -8.36
N ARG A 654 38.28 20.94 -7.71
CA ARG A 654 38.26 22.37 -7.99
C ARG A 654 39.63 22.89 -8.39
N TYR A 655 39.74 23.40 -9.62
CA TYR A 655 40.95 24.06 -10.11
C TYR A 655 40.80 25.59 -10.06
N LYS A 656 41.80 26.26 -9.47
CA LYS A 656 41.90 27.72 -9.36
C LYS A 656 43.35 28.16 -9.56
N PRO A 657 43.61 29.30 -10.23
CA PRO A 657 44.97 29.80 -10.46
C PRO A 657 45.77 29.99 -9.16
N GLU A 658 45.11 30.45 -8.09
CA GLU A 658 45.76 30.78 -6.81
C GLU A 658 45.91 29.57 -5.87
N GLU A 659 45.30 28.43 -6.21
CA GLU A 659 45.32 27.21 -5.40
C GLU A 659 46.05 26.08 -6.13
N GLN A 660 45.31 25.24 -6.85
CA GLN A 660 45.82 24.19 -7.71
C GLN A 660 45.26 24.42 -9.11
N ALA A 661 46.10 24.89 -10.03
CA ALA A 661 45.67 25.30 -11.37
C ALA A 661 45.72 24.17 -12.40
N SER A 662 46.50 23.11 -12.16
CA SER A 662 46.74 22.01 -13.10
C SER A 662 46.97 20.68 -12.38
N LEU A 663 47.01 19.60 -13.15
CA LEU A 663 47.35 18.27 -12.65
C LEU A 663 48.40 17.62 -13.55
N ARG A 664 49.54 17.25 -12.94
CA ARG A 664 50.69 16.66 -13.66
C ARG A 664 50.32 15.37 -14.40
N PRO A 665 51.10 14.97 -15.43
CA PRO A 665 50.91 13.68 -16.10
C PRO A 665 50.86 12.49 -15.13
N HIS A 666 49.81 11.67 -15.21
CA HIS A 666 49.62 10.49 -14.37
C HIS A 666 48.71 9.44 -15.03
N HIS A 667 48.66 8.27 -14.39
CA HIS A 667 47.65 7.24 -14.63
C HIS A 667 46.71 7.15 -13.43
N ASP A 668 45.46 6.80 -13.69
CA ASP A 668 44.49 6.56 -12.64
C ASP A 668 44.67 5.17 -12.04
N ALA A 669 44.18 5.01 -10.82
CA ALA A 669 44.15 3.72 -10.15
C ALA A 669 42.95 2.85 -10.60
N SER A 670 42.32 3.12 -11.75
CA SER A 670 41.09 2.49 -12.23
C SER A 670 41.28 1.58 -13.46
N THR A 671 40.26 0.78 -13.79
CA THR A 671 40.14 0.14 -15.10
C THR A 671 39.79 1.17 -16.16
N TYR A 672 38.75 1.96 -15.90
CA TYR A 672 38.34 3.12 -16.66
C TYR A 672 37.94 4.22 -15.70
N SER A 673 38.00 5.45 -16.15
CA SER A 673 37.61 6.64 -15.40
C SER A 673 36.54 7.39 -16.17
N ILE A 674 35.73 8.16 -15.44
CA ILE A 674 34.93 9.23 -16.03
C ILE A 674 35.26 10.58 -15.41
N ASP A 675 35.19 11.61 -16.25
CA ASP A 675 35.38 13.01 -15.91
C ASP A 675 34.17 13.79 -16.42
N ILE A 676 33.40 14.40 -15.51
CA ILE A 676 32.19 15.16 -15.83
C ILE A 676 32.51 16.65 -15.67
N ALA A 677 32.32 17.43 -16.74
CA ALA A 677 32.45 18.87 -16.68
C ALA A 677 31.26 19.50 -15.93
N LEU A 678 31.51 20.20 -14.82
CA LEU A 678 30.42 20.74 -13.99
C LEU A 678 30.10 22.21 -14.26
N ASN A 679 31.00 22.96 -14.90
CA ASN A 679 30.80 24.37 -15.22
C ASN A 679 31.49 24.78 -16.53
N LYS A 680 31.21 26.00 -17.00
CA LYS A 680 31.39 26.39 -18.41
C LYS A 680 32.64 27.22 -18.64
N ARG A 681 33.48 26.76 -19.57
CA ARG A 681 34.67 27.52 -20.03
C ARG A 681 34.25 28.80 -20.75
N GLY A 682 35.01 29.87 -20.53
CA GLY A 682 34.74 31.21 -21.05
C GLY A 682 33.63 31.98 -20.30
N VAL A 683 32.95 31.34 -19.35
CA VAL A 683 31.99 31.97 -18.44
C VAL A 683 32.50 31.91 -17.01
N ASP A 684 32.82 30.71 -16.52
CA ASP A 684 33.23 30.46 -15.14
C ASP A 684 34.75 30.35 -14.97
N TYR A 685 35.47 29.98 -16.04
CA TYR A 685 36.93 29.85 -16.06
C TYR A 685 37.55 30.01 -17.46
N GLU A 686 38.85 30.31 -17.50
CA GLU A 686 39.69 30.29 -18.71
C GLU A 686 40.82 29.24 -18.59
N GLY A 687 41.40 28.82 -19.72
CA GLY A 687 42.37 27.71 -19.73
C GLY A 687 41.68 26.36 -19.51
N GLY A 688 42.37 25.39 -18.90
CA GLY A 688 41.84 24.07 -18.58
C GLY A 688 41.81 23.09 -19.78
N GLY A 689 41.13 21.97 -19.57
CA GLY A 689 41.10 20.82 -20.46
C GLY A 689 41.92 19.63 -19.97
N VAL A 690 41.99 18.59 -20.80
CA VAL A 690 42.74 17.36 -20.54
C VAL A 690 43.58 17.03 -21.77
N ARG A 691 44.83 16.61 -21.56
CA ARG A 691 45.70 16.15 -22.64
C ARG A 691 46.11 14.70 -22.42
N PHE A 692 45.89 13.86 -23.42
CA PHE A 692 46.34 12.47 -23.47
C PHE A 692 47.68 12.37 -24.22
N LEU A 693 48.77 12.18 -23.47
CA LEU A 693 50.13 12.31 -23.97
C LEU A 693 50.46 11.27 -25.05
N ARG A 694 50.02 10.01 -24.87
CA ARG A 694 50.30 8.92 -25.83
C ARG A 694 49.69 9.16 -27.22
N TYR A 695 48.60 9.92 -27.29
CA TYR A 695 47.89 10.19 -28.55
C TYR A 695 48.12 11.60 -29.06
N ASN A 696 48.87 12.44 -28.31
CA ASN A 696 48.96 13.87 -28.54
C ASN A 696 47.59 14.52 -28.81
N CYS A 697 46.58 14.08 -28.06
CA CYS A 697 45.22 14.56 -28.16
C CYS A 697 44.94 15.49 -26.97
N THR A 698 44.37 16.66 -27.26
CA THR A 698 43.88 17.59 -26.26
C THR A 698 42.38 17.71 -26.42
N PHE A 699 41.66 17.60 -25.31
CA PHE A 699 40.22 17.80 -25.25
C PHE A 699 39.91 18.91 -24.25
N ASP A 700 39.08 19.85 -24.66
CA ASP A 700 38.72 21.00 -23.82
C ASP A 700 37.80 20.58 -22.66
N ALA A 701 37.00 19.51 -22.83
CA ALA A 701 36.09 18.97 -21.82
C ALA A 701 35.27 20.06 -21.11
N ASP A 702 34.64 20.94 -21.89
CA ASP A 702 34.01 22.17 -21.43
C ASP A 702 32.48 22.22 -21.60
N THR A 703 31.89 21.17 -22.15
CA THR A 703 30.44 21.03 -22.28
C THR A 703 29.85 20.56 -20.95
N VAL A 704 29.12 21.44 -20.27
CA VAL A 704 28.55 21.15 -18.94
C VAL A 704 27.64 19.91 -18.97
N GLY A 705 27.84 19.01 -18.02
CA GLY A 705 27.05 17.78 -17.87
C GLY A 705 27.43 16.65 -18.83
N HIS A 706 28.34 16.90 -19.78
CA HIS A 706 28.97 15.82 -20.54
C HIS A 706 30.02 15.10 -19.69
N SER A 707 30.17 13.81 -19.98
CA SER A 707 31.11 12.91 -19.32
C SER A 707 32.07 12.33 -20.34
N MET A 708 33.36 12.57 -20.11
CA MET A 708 34.43 11.90 -20.81
C MET A 708 34.72 10.55 -20.14
N ILE A 709 34.79 9.46 -20.92
CA ILE A 709 35.11 8.11 -20.45
C ILE A 709 36.34 7.56 -21.16
N PHE A 710 37.29 7.00 -20.40
CA PHE A 710 38.57 6.50 -20.93
C PHE A 710 39.21 5.44 -20.01
N PRO A 711 40.06 4.54 -20.52
CA PRO A 711 40.82 3.58 -19.69
C PRO A 711 41.80 4.27 -18.73
N GLY A 712 41.78 3.93 -17.44
CA GLY A 712 42.58 4.64 -16.43
C GLY A 712 44.05 4.22 -16.34
N ARG A 713 44.36 2.97 -16.69
CA ARG A 713 45.70 2.38 -16.59
C ARG A 713 46.35 2.13 -17.93
N LEU A 714 47.68 2.04 -17.92
CA LEU A 714 48.57 1.62 -19.02
C LEU A 714 48.60 2.54 -20.24
N THR A 715 47.45 2.86 -20.85
CA THR A 715 47.37 3.44 -22.19
C THR A 715 47.00 4.92 -22.24
N HIS A 716 46.36 5.47 -21.21
CA HIS A 716 45.89 6.87 -21.24
C HIS A 716 46.61 7.70 -20.17
N LEU A 717 47.94 7.82 -20.32
CA LEU A 717 48.72 8.78 -19.53
C LEU A 717 48.21 10.18 -19.89
N HIS A 718 47.66 10.89 -18.91
CA HIS A 718 46.99 12.16 -19.15
C HIS A 718 47.38 13.22 -18.12
N GLU A 719 47.21 14.49 -18.48
CA GLU A 719 47.44 15.66 -17.63
C GLU A 719 46.23 16.60 -17.67
N GLY A 720 45.95 17.26 -16.54
CA GLY A 720 44.97 18.32 -16.43
C GLY A 720 45.63 19.66 -16.76
N LEU A 721 45.18 20.31 -17.84
CA LEU A 721 45.76 21.58 -18.30
C LEU A 721 45.45 22.73 -17.35
N GLU A 722 46.31 23.76 -17.38
CA GLU A 722 46.25 24.89 -16.46
C GLU A 722 45.00 25.75 -16.65
N THR A 723 44.22 25.90 -15.58
CA THR A 723 43.17 26.92 -15.44
C THR A 723 43.82 28.27 -15.14
N THR A 724 43.68 29.23 -16.05
CA THR A 724 44.40 30.51 -15.99
C THR A 724 43.61 31.62 -15.32
N GLN A 725 42.28 31.54 -15.33
CA GLN A 725 41.37 32.47 -14.64
C GLN A 725 40.12 31.74 -14.17
N GLY A 726 39.45 32.27 -13.14
CA GLY A 726 38.18 31.75 -12.63
C GLY A 726 38.33 30.42 -11.88
N THR A 727 37.28 29.60 -11.88
CA THR A 727 37.27 28.32 -11.17
C THR A 727 36.68 27.23 -12.04
N ARG A 728 37.41 26.13 -12.25
CA ARG A 728 36.92 24.95 -12.99
C ARG A 728 36.54 23.84 -12.01
N TYR A 729 35.32 23.31 -12.14
CA TYR A 729 34.87 22.16 -11.38
C TYR A 729 34.68 20.94 -12.30
N ILE A 730 35.13 19.78 -11.82
CA ILE A 730 34.87 18.49 -12.47
C ILE A 730 34.46 17.45 -11.43
N ALA A 731 33.56 16.54 -11.79
CA ALA A 731 33.32 15.33 -10.99
C ALA A 731 34.08 14.17 -11.61
N PHE A 732 35.03 13.61 -10.85
CA PHE A 732 35.91 12.56 -11.29
C PHE A 732 35.59 11.24 -10.58
N ILE A 733 35.56 10.15 -11.33
CA ILE A 733 35.22 8.83 -10.82
C ILE A 733 36.18 7.79 -11.38
N GLN A 734 36.77 6.99 -10.49
CA GLN A 734 37.69 5.91 -10.82
C GLN A 734 37.03 4.55 -10.57
N PHE A 735 36.77 3.77 -11.62
CA PHE A 735 36.15 2.44 -11.50
C PHE A 735 37.19 1.35 -11.34
N PHE A 736 37.16 0.64 -10.22
CA PHE A 736 38.15 -0.40 -9.93
C PHE A 736 37.75 -1.74 -10.53
N LYS A 737 38.71 -2.58 -10.93
CA LYS A 737 38.49 -4.04 -10.99
C LYS A 737 38.61 -4.58 -9.57
N SER A 738 37.69 -5.44 -9.14
CA SER A 738 37.83 -6.13 -7.85
C SER A 738 39.22 -6.76 -7.77
N LEU A 739 39.96 -6.44 -6.70
CA LEU A 739 41.22 -7.08 -6.32
C LEU A 739 41.00 -8.46 -5.66
N ILE A 740 39.79 -9.03 -5.74
CA ILE A 740 39.54 -10.43 -5.41
C ILE A 740 39.87 -11.29 -6.64
N GLN A 741 41.15 -11.30 -7.01
CA GLN A 741 41.73 -12.33 -7.87
C GLN A 741 43.24 -12.41 -7.59
N ASP A 742 43.61 -13.04 -6.48
CA ASP A 742 44.82 -13.86 -6.44
C ASP A 742 44.58 -15.10 -7.33
N THR A 743 44.44 -14.87 -8.63
CA THR A 743 44.72 -15.90 -9.62
C THR A 743 46.23 -16.00 -9.73
N LEU A 744 46.81 -16.91 -8.93
CA LEU A 744 48.05 -17.58 -9.31
C LEU A 744 47.88 -18.07 -10.76
N GLY A 745 48.66 -17.51 -11.67
CA GLY A 745 48.68 -17.93 -13.06
C GLY A 745 49.10 -19.40 -13.17
N LEU A 746 48.22 -20.25 -13.69
CA LEU A 746 48.55 -21.61 -14.13
C LEU A 746 48.88 -21.57 -15.62
N THR A 747 50.07 -22.04 -15.98
CA THR A 747 50.46 -22.34 -17.37
C THR A 747 50.39 -23.86 -17.57
N PHE A 748 49.86 -24.31 -18.70
CA PHE A 748 49.73 -25.73 -19.04
C PHE A 748 50.96 -26.25 -19.81
N ASP A 749 51.41 -27.47 -19.50
CA ASP A 749 52.28 -28.28 -20.37
C ASP A 749 51.82 -29.76 -20.41
N VAL A 750 52.08 -30.40 -21.55
CA VAL A 750 51.42 -31.56 -22.19
C VAL A 750 51.70 -32.91 -21.53
N LYS A 751 52.13 -32.95 -20.25
CA LYS A 751 52.47 -34.22 -19.57
C LYS A 751 52.06 -34.34 -18.10
N GLY A 752 50.95 -33.71 -17.72
CA GLY A 752 50.08 -34.17 -16.62
C GLY A 752 50.77 -34.61 -15.33
N ILE A 753 51.51 -33.72 -14.65
CA ILE A 753 51.87 -33.87 -13.23
C ILE A 753 51.80 -32.50 -12.55
N LEU A 754 51.07 -32.41 -11.43
CA LEU A 754 51.01 -31.24 -10.54
C LEU A 754 51.89 -31.52 -9.31
N PHE A 755 52.79 -30.59 -8.98
CA PHE A 755 53.36 -30.48 -7.63
C PHE A 755 52.84 -29.20 -6.98
N GLN A 756 52.29 -29.29 -5.78
CA GLN A 756 52.02 -28.14 -4.92
C GLN A 756 52.94 -28.22 -3.71
N ASN A 757 53.69 -27.15 -3.45
CA ASN A 757 54.39 -26.94 -2.20
C ASN A 757 53.43 -26.25 -1.22
N VAL A 758 53.27 -26.82 -0.02
CA VAL A 758 52.33 -26.39 1.01
C VAL A 758 53.11 -26.13 2.29
N ASP A 759 52.97 -24.94 2.86
CA ASP A 759 53.19 -24.69 4.29
C ASP A 759 51.92 -23.98 4.80
N SER A 760 51.33 -24.27 5.97
CA SER A 760 51.60 -25.26 7.02
C SER A 760 50.29 -25.50 7.79
N ALA A 761 50.11 -26.74 8.29
CA ALA A 761 49.05 -27.24 9.19
C ALA A 761 47.80 -27.89 8.56
N SER A 762 47.93 -29.21 8.38
CA SER A 762 46.92 -30.28 8.52
C SER A 762 45.75 -30.37 7.52
N SER A 763 45.94 -31.15 6.43
CA SER A 763 45.29 -32.45 6.13
C SER A 763 45.41 -32.76 4.63
N GLU A 764 46.10 -33.84 4.27
CA GLU A 764 46.27 -34.28 2.88
C GLU A 764 44.99 -34.96 2.34
N VAL A 765 44.65 -34.74 1.06
CA VAL A 765 43.70 -35.59 0.31
C VAL A 765 44.39 -36.06 -0.96
N MET A 766 44.53 -37.38 -1.12
CA MET A 766 45.04 -38.02 -2.33
C MET A 766 43.87 -38.31 -3.28
N LEU A 767 43.91 -37.74 -4.49
CA LEU A 767 42.95 -38.03 -5.56
C LEU A 767 43.64 -38.94 -6.59
N SER A 768 43.01 -40.07 -6.92
CA SER A 768 43.39 -40.93 -8.05
C SER A 768 42.26 -40.92 -9.07
N PHE A 769 42.65 -40.83 -10.35
CA PHE A 769 41.77 -40.88 -11.51
C PHE A 769 41.96 -42.23 -12.19
N ASP A 770 40.88 -42.86 -12.66
CA ASP A 770 40.98 -43.95 -13.61
C ASP A 770 40.84 -43.45 -15.06
N ASP A 771 41.13 -44.32 -16.03
CA ASP A 771 41.14 -44.02 -17.47
C ASP A 771 39.76 -43.64 -18.04
N SER A 772 38.71 -43.58 -17.20
CA SER A 772 37.37 -43.10 -17.57
C SER A 772 37.07 -41.67 -17.08
N GLY A 773 37.98 -41.04 -16.33
CA GLY A 773 37.89 -39.63 -15.95
C GLY A 773 37.05 -39.33 -14.71
N TYR A 774 36.66 -40.34 -13.92
CA TYR A 774 36.00 -40.14 -12.63
C TYR A 774 36.98 -40.22 -11.45
N ALA A 775 36.84 -39.31 -10.48
CA ALA A 775 37.62 -39.31 -9.25
C ALA A 775 36.84 -39.98 -8.11
N TYR A 776 37.51 -40.84 -7.32
CA TYR A 776 36.95 -41.44 -6.11
C TYR A 776 37.77 -41.07 -4.86
N VAL A 777 37.08 -40.82 -3.75
CA VAL A 777 37.66 -40.54 -2.42
C VAL A 777 37.78 -41.84 -1.63
N MET A 778 38.99 -42.25 -1.25
CA MET A 778 39.20 -43.39 -0.34
C MET A 778 39.11 -42.96 1.13
N HIS A 779 37.88 -42.92 1.64
CA HIS A 779 37.41 -43.18 3.02
C HIS A 779 38.04 -42.51 4.27
N ASN A 780 37.17 -42.01 5.18
CA ASN A 780 37.30 -42.21 6.63
C ASN A 780 35.91 -42.26 7.32
N PHE A 781 35.81 -43.08 8.38
CA PHE A 781 34.59 -43.49 9.11
C PHE A 781 34.17 -42.48 10.21
N ALA A 782 32.87 -42.54 10.56
CA ALA A 782 32.20 -41.98 11.73
C ALA A 782 31.67 -40.53 11.62
N ARG A 783 30.37 -40.39 11.32
CA ARG A 783 29.42 -39.44 11.95
C ARG A 783 28.02 -39.63 11.33
N ASP A 784 27.20 -40.48 11.95
CA ASP A 784 25.74 -40.45 11.75
C ASP A 784 25.15 -39.34 12.65
N VAL A 785 25.38 -38.08 12.28
CA VAL A 785 24.85 -36.92 13.03
C VAL A 785 24.11 -35.98 12.07
N ARG A 786 22.92 -35.52 12.46
CA ARG A 786 22.18 -34.49 11.74
C ARG A 786 22.71 -33.12 12.17
N PRO A 787 22.96 -32.17 11.25
CA PRO A 787 23.49 -30.87 11.65
C PRO A 787 22.42 -30.08 12.41
N PRO A 788 22.72 -29.54 13.60
CA PRO A 788 21.86 -28.56 14.26
C PRO A 788 21.61 -27.32 13.40
N VAL A 789 20.38 -26.79 13.47
CA VAL A 789 19.93 -25.64 12.67
C VAL A 789 19.76 -24.42 13.57
N ILE A 790 20.28 -23.27 13.15
CA ILE A 790 20.18 -22.00 13.86
C ILE A 790 19.39 -21.03 12.99
N LEU A 791 18.28 -20.48 13.52
CA LEU A 791 17.32 -19.70 12.74
C LEU A 791 17.34 -18.23 13.15
N GLY A 792 17.33 -17.33 12.17
CA GLY A 792 17.45 -15.88 12.40
C GLY A 792 16.19 -15.04 12.20
N SER A 793 15.00 -15.56 11.87
CA SER A 793 13.86 -14.71 11.46
C SER A 793 12.47 -15.13 11.95
N ARG A 794 11.47 -14.25 11.73
CA ARG A 794 10.03 -14.44 12.08
C ARG A 794 9.35 -15.55 11.26
N LYS A 795 9.80 -15.81 10.04
CA LYS A 795 9.28 -16.88 9.17
C LYS A 795 9.99 -18.22 9.41
N GLY A 796 11.29 -18.19 9.72
CA GLY A 796 12.07 -19.38 10.05
C GLY A 796 11.51 -20.15 11.26
N SER A 797 11.06 -19.44 12.30
CA SER A 797 10.46 -20.04 13.50
C SER A 797 9.13 -20.76 13.24
N GLN A 798 8.33 -20.31 12.26
CA GLN A 798 7.03 -20.90 11.93
C GLN A 798 7.14 -22.25 11.20
N LEU A 799 8.24 -22.49 10.46
CA LEU A 799 8.47 -23.72 9.69
C LEU A 799 8.94 -24.91 10.55
N LEU A 800 9.40 -24.67 11.79
CA LEU A 800 9.79 -25.71 12.77
C LEU A 800 8.64 -26.69 13.04
N ASN A 801 7.41 -26.19 13.08
CA ASN A 801 6.21 -27.00 13.28
C ASN A 801 5.93 -27.95 12.09
N HIS A 802 6.49 -27.67 10.91
CA HIS A 802 6.36 -28.50 9.72
C HIS A 802 7.56 -29.45 9.51
N LEU A 803 8.78 -29.02 9.87
CA LEU A 803 10.02 -29.79 9.73
C LEU A 803 10.27 -30.81 10.86
N GLY A 804 9.63 -30.66 12.03
CA GLY A 804 9.71 -31.62 13.15
C GLY A 804 9.42 -33.07 12.75
N ASN A 805 8.64 -33.27 11.69
CA ASN A 805 8.31 -34.60 11.13
C ASN A 805 9.47 -35.29 10.41
N TYR A 806 10.46 -34.54 9.93
CA TYR A 806 11.68 -35.10 9.33
C TYR A 806 12.78 -35.31 10.36
N MET A 807 12.72 -34.60 11.49
CA MET A 807 13.76 -34.62 12.53
C MET A 807 13.60 -35.73 13.59
N ALA A 808 12.45 -36.40 13.66
CA ALA A 808 12.21 -37.47 14.63
C ALA A 808 12.59 -38.88 14.11
N LYS A 809 13.76 -39.38 14.52
CA LYS A 809 13.99 -40.81 14.81
C LYS A 809 14.93 -40.92 16.02
N PRO A 810 14.63 -41.76 17.03
CA PRO A 810 15.40 -41.80 18.27
C PRO A 810 16.65 -42.67 18.10
N GLY A 811 17.79 -42.14 18.49
CA GLY A 811 19.06 -42.87 18.55
C GLY A 811 20.20 -41.93 18.93
N LEU A 812 20.40 -41.73 20.23
CA LEU A 812 21.59 -41.06 20.77
C LEU A 812 22.75 -42.06 20.82
N PRO A 813 23.90 -41.81 20.16
CA PRO A 813 25.18 -42.30 20.66
C PRO A 813 25.73 -41.29 21.67
N LYS A 814 26.19 -41.83 22.79
CA LYS A 814 26.93 -41.12 23.83
C LYS A 814 28.29 -40.64 23.30
N THR A 815 28.78 -39.56 23.92
CA THR A 815 30.17 -39.05 23.95
C THR A 815 30.77 -38.47 22.67
N ALA A 816 30.92 -37.14 22.66
CA ALA A 816 32.07 -36.45 22.07
C ALA A 816 32.51 -35.36 23.05
N GLN A 817 33.64 -35.59 23.73
CA GLN A 817 34.43 -34.52 24.33
C GLN A 817 35.20 -33.85 23.19
N THR A 818 35.04 -32.55 22.99
CA THR A 818 35.88 -31.80 22.06
C THR A 818 37.12 -31.29 22.79
N SER A 819 38.27 -31.84 22.43
CA SER A 819 39.59 -31.28 22.69
C SER A 819 39.77 -29.93 21.99
N GLU A 820 40.72 -29.17 22.52
CA GLU A 820 41.17 -27.82 22.22
C GLU A 820 41.16 -27.35 20.74
N ASN A 821 40.67 -26.10 20.55
CA ASN A 821 41.02 -25.14 19.50
C ASN A 821 40.77 -25.48 18.01
N THR A 822 39.66 -26.12 17.67
CA THR A 822 39.12 -26.08 16.30
C THR A 822 37.65 -25.65 16.30
N TRP A 823 37.35 -24.53 15.63
CA TRP A 823 35.97 -24.08 15.42
C TRP A 823 35.20 -25.11 14.58
N PRO A 824 33.91 -25.37 14.89
CA PRO A 824 33.07 -26.27 14.10
C PRO A 824 32.82 -25.70 12.71
N SER A 825 32.58 -26.57 11.74
CA SER A 825 32.27 -26.21 10.36
C SER A 825 30.83 -25.69 10.23
N ILE A 826 30.62 -24.59 9.49
CA ILE A 826 29.35 -23.85 9.45
C ILE A 826 28.89 -23.67 8.00
N THR A 827 27.62 -23.98 7.71
CA THR A 827 26.92 -23.52 6.52
C THR A 827 26.10 -22.27 6.86
N LEU A 828 26.32 -21.19 6.15
CA LEU A 828 25.47 -20.00 6.20
C LEU A 828 24.55 -19.99 4.97
N VAL A 829 23.25 -19.81 5.19
CA VAL A 829 22.23 -19.77 4.15
C VAL A 829 21.48 -18.46 4.30
N LEU A 830 21.58 -17.61 3.26
CA LEU A 830 20.92 -16.31 3.19
C LEU A 830 19.73 -16.41 2.24
N PHE A 831 18.54 -16.07 2.72
CA PHE A 831 17.32 -15.97 1.91
C PHE A 831 17.12 -14.53 1.49
N ILE A 832 17.39 -14.26 0.21
CA ILE A 832 17.35 -12.92 -0.37
C ILE A 832 16.01 -12.77 -1.08
N THR A 833 15.09 -12.02 -0.49
CA THR A 833 13.75 -11.80 -1.07
C THR A 833 13.65 -10.47 -1.80
N ARG A 834 14.61 -9.56 -1.57
CA ARG A 834 14.78 -8.30 -2.30
C ARG A 834 16.25 -8.09 -2.67
N PRO A 835 16.56 -7.51 -3.85
CA PRO A 835 17.93 -7.18 -4.22
C PRO A 835 18.45 -6.11 -3.24
N THR A 836 19.22 -6.53 -2.25
CA THR A 836 19.71 -5.66 -1.19
C THR A 836 21.25 -5.58 -1.25
N PRO A 837 21.86 -4.40 -1.41
CA PRO A 837 23.31 -4.24 -1.63
C PRO A 837 24.20 -4.73 -0.48
N PHE A 838 23.64 -4.89 0.73
CA PHE A 838 24.38 -5.16 1.97
C PHE A 838 24.97 -6.58 2.06
N ILE A 839 24.49 -7.51 1.25
CA ILE A 839 24.91 -8.91 1.30
C ILE A 839 26.35 -9.08 0.79
N ARG A 840 26.80 -8.21 -0.12
CA ARG A 840 28.17 -8.25 -0.62
C ARG A 840 29.18 -7.86 0.46
N GLU A 841 28.90 -6.83 1.27
CA GLU A 841 29.76 -6.44 2.39
C GLU A 841 29.85 -7.52 3.48
N PHE A 842 28.75 -8.22 3.77
CA PHE A 842 28.73 -9.32 4.74
C PHE A 842 29.49 -10.57 4.27
N LEU A 843 29.49 -10.82 2.95
CA LEU A 843 30.18 -11.95 2.33
C LEU A 843 31.68 -11.69 2.10
N VAL A 844 32.08 -10.43 1.88
CA VAL A 844 33.47 -10.05 1.59
C VAL A 844 34.33 -9.92 2.85
N THR A 845 33.71 -9.76 4.03
CA THR A 845 34.43 -9.49 5.29
C THR A 845 34.81 -10.72 6.12
N ASN A 846 34.39 -11.95 5.75
CA ASN A 846 34.65 -13.16 6.54
C ASN A 846 35.23 -14.33 5.72
N LEU A 847 36.18 -15.06 6.31
CA LEU A 847 36.83 -16.25 5.76
C LEU A 847 35.83 -17.42 5.58
N TYR A 848 35.16 -17.50 4.44
CA TYR A 848 34.35 -18.67 4.06
C TYR A 848 35.19 -19.68 3.25
N ARG A 849 35.05 -20.98 3.55
CA ARG A 849 35.74 -22.05 2.80
C ARG A 849 35.16 -22.29 1.39
N THR A 850 33.85 -22.08 1.22
CA THR A 850 33.12 -22.33 -0.04
C THR A 850 31.89 -21.42 -0.09
N VAL A 851 31.67 -20.75 -1.23
CA VAL A 851 30.43 -20.00 -1.51
C VAL A 851 29.82 -20.59 -2.79
N GLU A 852 28.61 -21.13 -2.69
CA GLU A 852 27.87 -21.68 -3.84
C GLU A 852 26.61 -20.83 -4.03
N TYR A 853 26.42 -20.31 -5.24
CA TYR A 853 25.31 -19.43 -5.59
C TYR A 853 24.38 -20.18 -6.55
N ASP A 854 23.15 -20.46 -6.13
CA ASP A 854 22.16 -21.14 -6.94
C ASP A 854 21.08 -20.16 -7.39
N ASN A 855 21.20 -19.66 -8.62
CA ASN A 855 20.20 -18.84 -9.31
C ASN A 855 19.40 -19.66 -10.34
N SER A 856 19.49 -20.98 -10.32
CA SER A 856 19.03 -21.81 -11.44
C SER A 856 17.51 -21.90 -11.59
N ASN A 857 16.72 -21.39 -10.64
CA ASN A 857 15.26 -21.21 -10.78
C ASN A 857 14.73 -20.13 -9.83
N ALA A 858 14.35 -18.97 -10.38
CA ALA A 858 13.65 -17.91 -9.64
C ALA A 858 12.27 -18.33 -9.07
N ASP A 859 11.77 -19.51 -9.48
CA ASP A 859 10.50 -20.11 -9.07
C ASP A 859 10.63 -21.21 -8.00
N LEU A 860 11.82 -21.44 -7.43
CA LEU A 860 11.97 -22.37 -6.30
C LEU A 860 11.25 -21.83 -5.07
N GLY A 861 10.17 -22.52 -4.67
CA GLY A 861 9.50 -22.25 -3.40
C GLY A 861 10.47 -22.28 -2.22
N GLU A 862 10.21 -21.45 -1.20
CA GLU A 862 11.06 -21.29 -0.01
C GLU A 862 11.41 -22.63 0.67
N LYS A 863 10.48 -23.59 0.62
CA LYS A 863 10.62 -24.93 1.18
C LYS A 863 11.67 -25.76 0.45
N GLU A 864 11.75 -25.63 -0.87
CA GLU A 864 12.70 -26.31 -1.74
C GLU A 864 14.11 -25.72 -1.57
N ALA A 865 14.23 -24.39 -1.47
CA ALA A 865 15.49 -23.70 -1.18
C ALA A 865 16.07 -24.09 0.20
N ARG A 866 15.23 -24.12 1.25
CA ARG A 866 15.64 -24.57 2.60
C ARG A 866 16.06 -26.05 2.62
N LYS A 867 15.49 -26.90 1.76
CA LYS A 867 15.87 -28.32 1.62
C LYS A 867 17.21 -28.49 0.89
N ALA A 868 17.49 -27.67 -0.13
CA ALA A 868 18.77 -27.66 -0.84
C ALA A 868 19.91 -27.28 0.10
N ALA A 869 19.72 -26.24 0.92
CA ALA A 869 20.64 -25.82 1.98
C ALA A 869 21.03 -26.95 2.96
N LEU A 870 20.04 -27.70 3.46
CA LEU A 870 20.31 -28.83 4.36
C LEU A 870 21.05 -29.97 3.65
N THR A 871 20.76 -30.20 2.38
CA THR A 871 21.44 -31.21 1.55
C THR A 871 22.89 -30.81 1.29
N PHE A 872 23.14 -29.53 1.03
CA PHE A 872 24.47 -28.96 0.88
C PHE A 872 25.29 -29.07 2.18
N ALA A 873 24.71 -28.68 3.31
CA ALA A 873 25.36 -28.80 4.61
C ALA A 873 25.76 -30.25 4.91
N LYS A 874 24.87 -31.20 4.60
CA LYS A 874 25.13 -32.64 4.73
C LYS A 874 26.22 -33.13 3.78
N ARG A 875 26.20 -32.70 2.50
CA ARG A 875 27.23 -33.06 1.49
C ARG A 875 28.63 -32.61 1.91
N ASN A 876 28.71 -31.44 2.54
CA ASN A 876 29.97 -30.81 2.96
C ASN A 876 30.34 -31.11 4.42
N PHE A 877 29.64 -32.04 5.09
CA PHE A 877 29.89 -32.44 6.47
C PHE A 877 29.92 -31.28 7.47
N ASN A 878 29.10 -30.25 7.25
CA ASN A 878 29.05 -29.09 8.14
C ASN A 878 28.35 -29.42 9.46
N ASP A 879 28.94 -28.95 10.57
CA ASP A 879 28.45 -29.20 11.92
C ASP A 879 27.22 -28.33 12.26
N PHE A 880 27.08 -27.12 11.69
CA PHE A 880 25.96 -26.20 11.93
C PHE A 880 25.40 -25.59 10.65
N VAL A 881 24.10 -25.27 10.62
CA VAL A 881 23.46 -24.53 9.53
C VAL A 881 22.76 -23.29 10.06
N PHE A 882 23.12 -22.11 9.56
CA PHE A 882 22.42 -20.86 9.83
C PHE A 882 21.46 -20.54 8.68
N MET A 883 20.20 -20.27 9.01
CA MET A 883 19.22 -19.76 8.05
C MET A 883 18.82 -18.35 8.45
N LEU A 884 19.27 -17.37 7.68
CA LEU A 884 19.01 -15.95 7.91
C LEU A 884 18.22 -15.39 6.73
N ASP A 885 17.23 -14.55 7.01
CA ASP A 885 16.58 -13.73 6.00
C ASP A 885 17.42 -12.44 5.82
N ASP A 886 17.23 -11.74 4.70
CA ASP A 886 17.99 -10.54 4.30
C ASP A 886 17.84 -9.33 5.25
N ASP A 887 16.81 -9.32 6.10
CA ASP A 887 16.50 -8.28 7.09
C ASP A 887 17.07 -8.55 8.50
N VAL A 888 17.88 -9.61 8.66
CA VAL A 888 18.40 -10.06 9.96
C VAL A 888 19.83 -9.55 10.21
N HIS A 889 20.00 -8.72 11.24
CA HIS A 889 21.31 -8.26 11.70
C HIS A 889 21.77 -8.99 12.98
N LEU A 890 22.81 -9.82 12.86
CA LEU A 890 23.44 -10.50 14.00
C LEU A 890 24.87 -9.97 14.20
N LYS A 891 25.24 -9.67 15.45
CA LYS A 891 26.63 -9.38 15.81
C LYS A 891 27.43 -10.69 15.87
N HIS A 892 28.74 -10.62 15.63
CA HIS A 892 29.64 -11.77 15.67
C HIS A 892 29.52 -12.54 16.99
N GLU A 893 29.48 -11.83 18.13
CA GLU A 893 29.36 -12.41 19.47
C GLU A 893 28.04 -13.17 19.67
N THR A 894 26.97 -12.75 18.97
CA THR A 894 25.66 -13.41 19.03
C THR A 894 25.72 -14.78 18.35
N LEU A 895 26.42 -14.89 17.22
CA LEU A 895 26.63 -16.17 16.53
C LEU A 895 27.42 -17.15 17.41
N GLN A 896 28.49 -16.67 18.05
CA GLN A 896 29.30 -17.49 18.96
C GLN A 896 28.47 -18.01 20.14
N LEU A 897 27.64 -17.14 20.73
CA LEU A 897 26.77 -17.49 21.84
C LEU A 897 25.72 -18.54 21.45
N LEU A 898 25.15 -18.44 20.24
CA LEU A 898 24.17 -19.41 19.74
C LEU A 898 24.81 -20.79 19.55
N VAL A 899 25.98 -20.86 18.91
CA VAL A 899 26.72 -22.13 18.74
C VAL A 899 27.08 -22.73 20.09
N HIS A 900 27.64 -21.93 21.00
CA HIS A 900 27.98 -22.39 22.36
C HIS A 900 26.75 -22.90 23.11
N THR A 901 25.60 -22.23 22.99
CA THR A 901 24.35 -22.64 23.63
C THR A 901 23.84 -23.97 23.07
N VAL A 902 23.88 -24.15 21.74
CA VAL A 902 23.48 -25.39 21.07
C VAL A 902 24.36 -26.56 21.52
N VAL A 903 25.68 -26.38 21.55
CA VAL A 903 26.64 -27.40 21.99
C VAL A 903 26.47 -27.72 23.47
N SER A 904 26.46 -26.69 24.34
CA SER A 904 26.43 -26.88 25.80
C SER A 904 25.09 -27.45 26.28
N ARG A 905 23.98 -27.08 25.63
CA ARG A 905 22.63 -27.53 26.01
C ARG A 905 22.11 -28.70 25.18
N LYS A 906 22.88 -29.20 24.22
CA LYS A 906 22.52 -30.30 23.31
C LYS A 906 21.18 -30.07 22.62
N LEU A 907 21.01 -28.87 22.05
CA LEU A 907 19.81 -28.51 21.31
C LEU A 907 19.98 -28.89 19.83
N ASP A 908 18.91 -29.32 19.17
CA ASP A 908 18.94 -29.54 17.71
C ASP A 908 18.69 -28.23 16.94
N VAL A 909 17.92 -27.31 17.53
CA VAL A 909 17.58 -26.01 16.95
C VAL A 909 17.57 -24.90 18.00
N ILE A 910 18.06 -23.72 17.62
CA ILE A 910 17.94 -22.49 18.43
C ILE A 910 17.58 -21.30 17.54
N ALA A 911 16.83 -20.34 18.08
CA ALA A 911 16.58 -19.05 17.44
C ALA A 911 16.71 -17.94 18.50
N PRO A 912 17.45 -16.85 18.24
CA PRO A 912 17.47 -15.69 19.13
C PRO A 912 16.14 -14.93 19.03
N LEU A 913 15.72 -14.29 20.11
CA LEU A 913 14.63 -13.30 20.06
C LEU A 913 15.18 -12.03 19.38
N LEU A 914 14.55 -11.62 18.29
CA LEU A 914 14.85 -10.39 17.57
C LEU A 914 13.69 -9.42 17.71
N THR A 915 14.00 -8.16 17.98
CA THR A 915 13.04 -7.07 18.11
C THR A 915 13.38 -5.95 17.14
N LEU A 916 12.35 -5.27 16.65
CA LEU A 916 12.52 -4.01 15.89
C LEU A 916 12.69 -2.86 16.88
N PRO A 917 13.80 -2.10 16.84
CA PRO A 917 13.99 -0.95 17.72
C PRO A 917 12.80 0.02 17.62
N GLY A 918 12.21 0.39 18.76
CA GLY A 918 11.07 1.31 18.82
C GLY A 918 9.71 0.72 18.41
N LYS A 919 9.59 -0.59 18.12
CA LYS A 919 8.32 -1.24 17.77
C LYS A 919 8.08 -2.53 18.60
N LEU A 920 6.82 -2.83 18.90
CA LEU A 920 6.36 -4.06 19.59
C LEU A 920 6.31 -5.30 18.66
N PHE A 921 7.28 -5.43 17.74
CA PHE A 921 7.36 -6.57 16.82
C PHE A 921 8.56 -7.45 17.17
N SER A 922 8.33 -8.76 17.27
CA SER A 922 9.38 -9.77 17.44
C SER A 922 9.22 -10.96 16.49
N ASN A 923 10.28 -11.75 16.35
CA ASN A 923 10.28 -13.00 15.57
C ASN A 923 9.59 -14.20 16.28
N PHE A 924 9.03 -13.99 17.49
CA PHE A 924 8.26 -14.98 18.24
C PHE A 924 6.79 -14.56 18.43
N TRP A 925 5.89 -15.54 18.50
CA TRP A 925 4.48 -15.32 18.86
C TRP A 925 4.29 -15.46 20.37
N GLY A 926 4.21 -14.33 21.07
CA GLY A 926 3.94 -14.24 22.52
C GLY A 926 3.66 -12.79 22.92
N ALA A 927 2.86 -12.58 23.96
CA ALA A 927 2.60 -11.24 24.50
C ALA A 927 3.81 -10.77 25.33
N LEU A 928 4.32 -9.58 25.04
CA LEU A 928 5.30 -8.86 25.87
C LEU A 928 4.54 -8.03 26.91
N ASP A 929 4.91 -8.16 28.18
CA ASP A 929 4.45 -7.23 29.24
C ASP A 929 4.96 -5.82 28.92
N ILE A 930 4.16 -4.81 29.24
CA ILE A 930 4.26 -3.37 28.96
C ILE A 930 5.53 -2.73 29.56
N ARG A 931 6.31 -3.49 30.32
CA ARG A 931 7.60 -3.07 30.91
C ARG A 931 8.82 -3.81 30.36
N GLY A 932 8.67 -4.70 29.37
CA GLY A 932 9.80 -5.38 28.72
C GLY A 932 10.57 -6.40 29.58
N GLU A 933 10.14 -6.67 30.82
CA GLU A 933 10.89 -7.50 31.77
C GLU A 933 10.56 -9.01 31.74
N ARG A 934 9.44 -9.43 31.11
CA ARG A 934 9.05 -10.85 31.02
C ARG A 934 8.39 -11.18 29.68
N VAL A 935 8.76 -12.35 29.13
CA VAL A 935 8.12 -12.96 27.96
C VAL A 935 7.50 -14.29 28.40
N ARG A 936 6.17 -14.45 28.24
CA ARG A 936 5.51 -15.77 28.39
C ARG A 936 5.39 -16.45 27.04
N ILE A 937 6.02 -17.61 26.89
CA ILE A 937 5.98 -18.43 25.67
C ILE A 937 5.06 -19.64 25.92
N TRP A 938 4.03 -19.81 25.08
CA TRP A 938 3.11 -20.94 25.13
C TRP A 938 3.57 -22.06 24.19
N ASN A 939 3.62 -23.30 24.67
CA ASN A 939 4.00 -24.46 23.87
C ASN A 939 2.74 -25.04 23.20
N VAL A 940 2.61 -24.95 21.87
CA VAL A 940 1.41 -25.45 21.15
C VAL A 940 1.56 -26.96 20.90
N PRO A 941 0.63 -27.84 21.34
CA PRO A 941 0.73 -29.26 21.07
C PRO A 941 0.42 -29.57 19.59
N TYR A 942 1.16 -30.56 19.09
CA TYR A 942 1.08 -31.23 17.80
C TYR A 942 -0.37 -31.51 17.32
N ILE A 943 -0.83 -30.89 16.23
CA ILE A 943 -2.11 -31.18 15.56
C ILE A 943 -1.83 -31.91 14.24
N SER A 944 -2.49 -33.05 14.04
CA SER A 944 -2.26 -34.00 12.94
C SER A 944 -2.54 -33.43 11.54
N LYS A 945 -1.88 -34.02 10.54
CA LYS A 945 -1.72 -33.63 9.12
C LYS A 945 -2.97 -33.29 8.26
N ASN A 946 -4.20 -33.26 8.79
CA ASN A 946 -5.41 -33.13 7.96
C ASN A 946 -6.32 -31.92 8.25
N LYS A 947 -5.84 -30.85 8.91
CA LYS A 947 -6.64 -29.63 9.09
C LYS A 947 -5.81 -28.35 8.93
N LEU A 948 -5.64 -27.91 7.68
CA LEU A 948 -5.09 -26.59 7.34
C LEU A 948 -6.14 -25.45 7.45
N TRP A 949 -7.42 -25.77 7.69
CA TRP A 949 -8.52 -24.80 7.74
C TRP A 949 -8.81 -24.21 9.14
N GLU A 950 -8.20 -24.72 10.23
CA GLU A 950 -8.54 -24.27 11.60
C GLU A 950 -7.64 -23.15 12.16
N GLN A 951 -6.60 -22.69 11.45
CA GLN A 951 -5.72 -21.61 11.95
C GLN A 951 -6.41 -20.24 12.06
N ARG A 952 -7.44 -19.95 11.26
CA ARG A 952 -8.24 -18.72 11.38
C ARG A 952 -9.20 -18.73 12.58
N TYR A 953 -9.53 -19.90 13.14
CA TYR A 953 -10.60 -20.05 14.13
C TYR A 953 -10.13 -19.85 15.58
N ILE A 954 -8.83 -19.98 15.86
CA ILE A 954 -8.26 -19.80 17.21
C ILE A 954 -7.99 -18.31 17.51
N GLN A 955 -7.71 -17.50 16.48
CA GLN A 955 -7.45 -16.07 16.61
C GLN A 955 -8.68 -15.28 17.06
N SER A 956 -9.89 -15.63 16.59
CA SER A 956 -11.11 -14.93 16.99
C SER A 956 -11.55 -15.26 18.43
N LYS A 957 -11.49 -16.54 18.83
CA LYS A 957 -11.88 -16.96 20.19
C LYS A 957 -10.93 -16.46 21.29
N TYR A 958 -9.66 -16.23 20.97
CA TYR A 958 -8.70 -15.69 21.96
C TYR A 958 -8.88 -14.17 22.17
N TYR A 959 -9.25 -13.43 21.13
CA TYR A 959 -9.62 -12.00 21.24
C TYR A 959 -10.97 -11.81 21.95
N GLU A 960 -11.95 -12.70 21.76
CA GLU A 960 -13.21 -12.70 22.50
C GLU A 960 -13.04 -12.94 24.01
N ALA A 961 -12.03 -13.72 24.41
CA ALA A 961 -11.74 -14.00 25.83
C ALA A 961 -11.04 -12.83 26.55
N LEU A 962 -10.23 -12.04 25.83
CA LEU A 962 -9.59 -10.83 26.37
C LEU A 962 -10.54 -9.64 26.49
N ASN A 963 -11.54 -9.55 25.60
CA ASN A 963 -12.55 -8.48 25.64
C ASN A 963 -13.64 -8.67 26.71
N ASN A 964 -13.73 -9.85 27.34
CA ASN A 964 -14.67 -10.14 28.42
C ASN A 964 -13.95 -10.32 29.76
N ARG A 965 -13.64 -9.22 30.48
CA ARG A 965 -13.75 -9.16 31.95
C ARG A 965 -13.42 -7.77 32.53
N ASN A 966 -14.46 -7.11 33.02
CA ASN A 966 -14.44 -6.26 34.20
C ASN A 966 -13.85 -7.02 35.41
N ILE A 967 -12.56 -6.92 35.71
CA ILE A 967 -12.04 -7.25 37.05
C ILE A 967 -10.87 -6.30 37.38
N LEU A 968 -11.20 -5.12 37.89
CA LEU A 968 -10.31 -4.36 38.78
C LEU A 968 -11.12 -4.03 40.04
N GLN A 969 -10.98 -4.88 41.06
CA GLN A 969 -11.13 -4.46 42.45
C GLN A 969 -9.82 -4.79 43.18
N PRO A 970 -9.26 -3.85 43.97
CA PRO A 970 -8.02 -4.07 44.69
C PRO A 970 -8.30 -4.63 46.09
N CYS A 971 -7.68 -5.75 46.47
CA CYS A 971 -7.40 -6.10 47.86
C CYS A 971 -6.42 -7.31 47.97
N PRO A 972 -5.78 -7.49 49.13
CA PRO A 972 -4.34 -7.66 49.25
C PRO A 972 -3.95 -9.09 49.67
N ASP A 973 -2.66 -9.39 49.56
CA ASP A 973 -1.96 -10.46 50.28
C ASP A 973 -2.67 -11.81 50.38
N ASP A 974 -2.50 -12.70 49.39
CA ASP A 974 -1.98 -14.05 49.71
C ASP A 974 -1.59 -14.86 48.46
N ASN A 975 -0.58 -15.70 48.65
CA ASN A 975 -0.16 -16.71 47.70
C ASN A 975 -1.23 -17.83 47.60
N ARG A 976 -1.79 -18.05 46.41
CA ARG A 976 -2.31 -19.32 45.80
C ARG A 976 -3.72 -19.21 45.20
N LEU A 977 -3.82 -19.47 43.90
CA LEU A 977 -4.97 -20.02 43.13
C LEU A 977 -4.32 -20.73 41.91
N VAL A 978 -4.29 -22.05 41.72
CA VAL A 978 -5.36 -23.07 41.52
C VAL A 978 -6.51 -22.50 40.69
N GLY A 979 -6.85 -22.95 39.48
CA GLY A 979 -6.40 -24.05 38.65
C GLY A 979 -7.49 -24.22 37.58
N GLY A 980 -7.13 -24.27 36.30
CA GLY A 980 -8.11 -24.37 35.23
C GLY A 980 -7.53 -24.29 33.82
N TYR A 981 -6.39 -24.94 33.59
CA TYR A 981 -5.90 -25.49 32.31
C TYR A 981 -4.62 -26.28 32.65
N GLU A 982 -4.80 -27.40 33.35
CA GLU A 982 -3.71 -28.36 33.55
C GLU A 982 -3.47 -29.10 32.22
N ASN A 983 -2.30 -28.88 31.63
CA ASN A 983 -1.63 -29.67 30.57
C ASN A 983 -1.08 -28.87 29.38
N ILE A 984 -0.58 -27.65 29.59
CA ILE A 984 0.35 -27.02 28.63
C ILE A 984 1.67 -26.72 29.38
N PRO A 985 2.81 -27.31 28.97
CA PRO A 985 4.08 -27.01 29.60
C PRO A 985 4.54 -25.59 29.23
N THR A 986 4.61 -24.69 30.20
CA THR A 986 5.16 -23.33 30.06
C THR A 986 6.59 -23.28 30.58
N VAL A 987 7.50 -22.59 29.86
CA VAL A 987 8.87 -22.32 30.30
C VAL A 987 9.00 -20.82 30.58
N ASP A 988 9.26 -20.46 31.84
CA ASP A 988 9.60 -19.09 32.23
C ASP A 988 11.08 -18.82 31.97
N ILE A 989 11.39 -17.79 31.19
CA ILE A 989 12.78 -17.35 30.95
C ILE A 989 12.97 -15.98 31.59
N HIS A 990 13.82 -15.92 32.62
CA HIS A 990 14.28 -14.65 33.19
C HIS A 990 15.47 -14.13 32.37
N MET A 991 15.35 -12.91 31.83
CA MET A 991 16.50 -12.21 31.25
C MET A 991 17.31 -11.58 32.38
N LYS A 992 18.57 -11.99 32.52
CA LYS A 992 19.60 -11.24 33.25
C LYS A 992 20.82 -11.12 32.34
#